data_AF-A0A0C9RND6-F1
#
_entry.id   AF-A0A0C9RND6-F1
#
_cell.length_a   1.000
_cell.length_b   1.000
_cell.length_c   1.000
_cell.angle_alpha   90.00
_cell.angle_beta   90.00
_cell.angle_gamma   90.00
#
_symmetry.space_group_name_H-M   'P 1'
#
loop_
_entity.id
_entity.type
_entity.pdbx_description
1 polymer ?
#
loop_
_entity_poly.entity_id
_entity_poly.type
_entity_poly.pdbx_seq_one_letter_code
_entity_poly.pdbx_strand_id
1 'polypeptide(L)'
;LLRDALEDRITPSKLISESMHMEVGFLSLLGVCCILACVIPGTELWLACRPIRDYKPSEHPGFLAFLLSILVLLLGIGMSGMIISNESANVGISKIPIAVETAIEDFRDYHTGTTGHIRKCLTRSLDVASEAIMADLDNVEELLGKPVQVDLATETGLQTALEGFFQVSNTSQELSSRAKNLLKEGERARDLVAGLSRDVDGLRRELESLAAACAPQDRPLCATINPAGLTVSLRIERLLRDERLLRLREVSQDNLTEAGRQARGEYLYVPHYIARRTLEARNYIRREINLARTRIFEEARTIESTSTELNGQLKTIRKIANYVAPYIEGVEEGRWLAGIGAVMGVLLVWILLMGALICHCGSAKGKIRPTLLCGAVVSCLVSIGLWGVVIGALGISTHTEMLVCRPLEDPNYRTLETILESKLFLGQPLSMPLKELLQKCEQNEAVYPAFPLGKTTNLEQLADYWMWPGLSKAFSLLKVDLKGFKILTRSLEGKLESLLYACRPNLTEHKIMIRGPILNQDMTTMTNQIHNVGDQLADRRSSKAFVGISAAMHSLIVKKVRPLMEIQDNLIDQLTTLEMQLEPFYRKANQTLVHLRAIQSYIDDQGDVIAQMKTKTYVERLTGYLDQWRTHVFNEMRAGVTKCRPLWDIANSIKLLMCQHVLGPLNGCWFVTVLCILVMMLSTPVAHTLAAVYRRDSKKIDDFPSGIITPPDTQSINRDTWRTPVPPPPQGNWVTI
;
A
#
# COMPACT_ATOMS: atom_id res chain seq x y z
N LEU A 1 37.76 21.23 -15.98
CA LEU A 1 39.04 20.97 -15.27
C LEU A 1 38.97 19.72 -14.39
N LEU A 2 38.31 19.75 -13.22
CA LEU A 2 38.26 18.59 -12.31
C LEU A 2 37.63 17.33 -12.94
N ARG A 3 36.49 17.49 -13.64
CA ARG A 3 35.86 16.43 -14.44
C ARG A 3 36.80 15.88 -15.52
N ASP A 4 37.45 16.77 -16.25
CA ASP A 4 38.32 16.38 -17.36
C ASP A 4 39.63 15.73 -16.88
N ALA A 5 40.11 16.09 -15.69
CA ALA A 5 41.22 15.43 -15.01
C ALA A 5 40.82 14.03 -14.51
N LEU A 6 39.63 13.89 -13.94
CA LEU A 6 39.08 12.59 -13.51
C LEU A 6 38.82 11.64 -14.68
N GLU A 7 38.49 12.17 -15.85
CA GLU A 7 38.23 11.39 -17.07
C GLU A 7 39.46 11.25 -17.99
N ASP A 8 40.65 11.67 -17.52
CA ASP A 8 41.92 11.62 -18.25
C ASP A 8 41.89 12.30 -19.64
N ARG A 9 41.08 13.37 -19.76
CA ARG A 9 40.83 14.10 -21.02
C ARG A 9 41.75 15.32 -21.22
N ILE A 10 42.59 15.66 -20.25
CA ILE A 10 43.48 16.82 -20.29
C ILE A 10 44.93 16.39 -20.01
N THR A 11 45.86 16.91 -20.80
CA THR A 11 47.29 16.70 -20.56
C THR A 11 47.75 17.42 -19.28
N PRO A 12 48.71 16.87 -18.52
CA PRO A 12 49.18 17.46 -17.28
C PRO A 12 49.69 18.90 -17.46
N SER A 13 50.30 19.23 -18.60
CA SER A 13 50.73 20.60 -18.92
C SER A 13 49.58 21.61 -19.04
N LYS A 14 48.45 21.20 -19.62
CA LYS A 14 47.27 22.05 -19.78
C LYS A 14 46.49 22.16 -18.47
N LEU A 15 46.45 21.10 -17.66
CA LEU A 15 45.90 21.14 -16.30
C LEU A 15 46.68 22.12 -15.42
N ILE A 16 48.02 22.08 -15.47
CA ILE A 16 48.88 23.00 -14.72
C ILE A 16 48.64 24.46 -15.17
N SER A 17 48.60 24.73 -16.48
CA SER A 17 48.36 26.08 -16.99
C SER A 17 47.01 26.66 -16.54
N GLU A 18 45.95 25.86 -16.60
CA GLU A 18 44.60 26.30 -16.22
C GLU A 18 44.47 26.42 -14.69
N SER A 19 45.12 25.53 -13.92
CA SER A 19 45.19 25.61 -12.46
C SER A 19 45.92 26.88 -11.99
N MET A 20 47.02 27.24 -12.65
CA MET A 20 47.78 28.46 -12.35
C MET A 20 46.96 29.74 -12.56
N HIS A 21 46.07 29.77 -13.56
CA HIS A 21 45.16 30.88 -13.78
C HIS A 21 44.07 31.00 -12.71
N MET A 22 43.63 29.87 -12.15
CA MET A 22 42.64 29.81 -11.08
C MET A 22 43.24 30.12 -9.70
N GLU A 23 44.55 29.94 -9.53
CA GLU A 23 45.29 30.08 -8.27
C GLU A 23 46.15 31.36 -8.17
N VAL A 24 45.93 32.36 -9.03
CA VAL A 24 46.71 33.62 -9.05
C VAL A 24 46.76 34.28 -7.66
N GLY A 25 45.66 34.23 -6.90
CA GLY A 25 45.60 34.74 -5.53
C GLY A 25 46.54 34.00 -4.58
N PHE A 26 46.56 32.66 -4.62
CA PHE A 26 47.47 31.83 -3.82
C PHE A 26 48.93 32.06 -4.19
N LEU A 27 49.25 32.11 -5.50
CA LEU A 27 50.61 32.37 -5.98
C LEU A 27 51.10 33.77 -5.56
N SER A 28 50.21 34.77 -5.54
CA SER A 28 50.55 36.10 -5.05
C SER A 28 50.84 36.09 -3.54
N LEU A 29 50.04 35.37 -2.74
CA LEU A 29 50.24 35.22 -1.30
C LEU A 29 51.54 34.47 -0.99
N LEU A 30 51.81 33.39 -1.73
CA LEU A 30 53.06 32.63 -1.67
C LEU A 30 54.26 33.53 -1.97
N GLY A 31 54.17 34.36 -3.01
CA GLY A 31 55.19 35.35 -3.34
C GLY A 31 55.45 36.34 -2.19
N VAL A 32 54.39 36.86 -1.57
CA VAL A 32 54.49 37.73 -0.39
C VAL A 32 55.13 36.99 0.78
N CYS A 33 54.71 35.76 1.08
CA CYS A 33 55.29 34.94 2.16
C CYS A 33 56.79 34.66 1.92
N CYS A 34 57.19 34.36 0.68
CA CYS A 34 58.60 34.17 0.33
C CYS A 34 59.42 35.44 0.51
N ILE A 35 58.89 36.61 0.11
CA ILE A 35 59.55 37.90 0.34
C ILE A 35 59.69 38.15 1.85
N LEU A 36 58.62 37.94 2.63
CA LEU A 36 58.63 38.12 4.09
C LEU A 36 59.58 37.13 4.77
N ALA A 37 59.70 35.90 4.27
CA ALA A 37 60.63 34.88 4.75
C ALA A 37 62.11 35.27 4.56
N CYS A 38 62.41 36.14 3.60
CA CYS A 38 63.76 36.71 3.44
C CYS A 38 63.93 38.02 4.21
N VAL A 39 62.94 38.91 4.14
CA VAL A 39 63.01 40.25 4.73
C VAL A 39 62.99 40.18 6.25
N ILE A 40 62.09 39.43 6.87
CA ILE A 40 61.93 39.42 8.33
C ILE A 40 63.17 38.81 9.02
N PRO A 41 63.63 37.59 8.69
CA PRO A 41 64.87 37.07 9.26
C PRO A 41 66.10 37.93 8.90
N GLY A 42 66.15 38.49 7.69
CA GLY A 42 67.20 39.43 7.30
C GLY A 42 67.24 40.68 8.17
N THR A 43 66.06 41.23 8.51
CA THR A 43 65.95 42.38 9.42
C THR A 43 66.26 41.99 10.87
N GLU A 44 65.84 40.82 11.34
CA GLU A 44 66.19 40.31 12.68
C GLU A 44 67.68 40.09 12.82
N LEU A 45 68.32 39.46 11.83
CA LEU A 45 69.77 39.24 11.80
C LEU A 45 70.54 40.57 11.73
N TRP A 46 70.09 41.50 10.89
CA TRP A 46 70.68 42.83 10.80
C TRP A 46 70.57 43.59 12.13
N LEU A 47 69.41 43.52 12.79
CA LEU A 47 69.18 44.14 14.10
C LEU A 47 70.01 43.47 15.21
N ALA A 48 70.16 42.15 15.19
CA ALA A 48 70.95 41.39 16.16
C ALA A 48 72.46 41.57 16.00
N CYS A 49 72.94 41.76 14.77
CA CYS A 49 74.37 41.94 14.45
C CYS A 49 74.82 43.42 14.39
N ARG A 50 73.90 44.39 14.52
CA ARG A 50 74.24 45.82 14.41
C ARG A 50 75.20 46.24 15.54
N PRO A 51 76.43 46.70 15.23
CA PRO A 51 77.36 47.16 16.26
C PRO A 51 76.83 48.44 16.90
N ILE A 52 76.71 48.44 18.23
CA ILE A 52 76.31 49.61 19.01
C ILE A 52 77.49 50.59 19.04
N ARG A 53 77.50 51.54 18.10
CA ARG A 53 78.39 52.71 18.13
C ARG A 53 77.57 53.90 18.64
N ASP A 54 77.93 54.37 19.84
CA ASP A 54 77.49 55.61 20.49
C ASP A 54 75.96 55.86 20.58
N TYR A 55 75.19 54.88 21.05
CA TYR A 55 73.79 55.09 21.44
C TYR A 55 73.70 55.41 22.94
N LYS A 56 73.05 56.53 23.32
CA LYS A 56 72.68 56.76 24.73
C LYS A 56 71.72 55.64 25.15
N PRO A 57 72.04 54.83 26.18
CA PRO A 57 71.13 53.79 26.64
C PRO A 57 69.79 54.41 27.09
N SER A 58 68.69 53.70 26.85
CA SER A 58 67.34 54.13 27.25
C SER A 58 67.28 54.46 28.75
N GLU A 59 66.66 55.58 29.10
CA GLU A 59 66.51 56.03 30.50
C GLU A 59 65.48 55.18 31.29
N HIS A 60 64.73 54.29 30.62
CA HIS A 60 63.65 53.49 31.23
C HIS A 60 63.78 51.97 30.95
N PRO A 61 64.75 51.26 31.55
CA PRO A 61 64.90 49.80 31.39
C PRO A 61 63.69 48.99 31.87
N GLY A 62 62.95 49.49 32.87
CA GLY A 62 61.74 48.84 33.38
C GLY A 62 60.60 48.78 32.36
N PHE A 63 60.45 49.80 31.51
CA PHE A 63 59.44 49.80 30.44
C PHE A 63 59.79 48.79 29.33
N LEU A 64 61.06 48.69 28.95
CA LEU A 64 61.52 47.69 27.96
C LEU A 64 61.35 46.25 28.49
N ALA A 65 61.63 46.02 29.78
CA ALA A 65 61.38 44.73 30.42
C ALA A 65 59.87 44.41 30.48
N PHE A 66 59.02 45.38 30.81
CA PHE A 66 57.56 45.22 30.79
C PHE A 66 57.02 44.90 29.39
N LEU A 67 57.49 45.62 28.36
CA LEU A 67 57.13 45.36 26.97
C LEU A 67 57.57 43.97 26.52
N LEU A 68 58.80 43.55 26.88
CA LEU A 68 59.28 42.19 26.60
C LEU A 68 58.42 41.13 27.31
N SER A 69 58.02 41.35 28.56
CA SER A 69 57.11 40.45 29.28
C SER A 69 55.76 40.28 28.58
N ILE A 70 55.18 41.36 28.04
CA ILE A 70 53.94 41.27 27.24
C ILE A 70 54.16 40.45 25.98
N LEU A 71 55.25 40.71 25.24
CA LEU A 71 55.55 39.97 24.01
C LEU A 71 55.78 38.48 24.29
N VAL A 72 56.44 38.14 25.39
CA VAL A 72 56.67 36.74 25.78
C VAL A 72 55.39 36.05 26.26
N LEU A 73 54.46 36.77 26.89
CA LEU A 73 53.12 36.26 27.20
C LEU A 73 52.33 35.98 25.91
N LEU A 74 52.35 36.90 24.95
CA LEU A 74 51.72 36.71 23.64
C LEU A 74 52.32 35.53 22.88
N LEU A 75 53.65 35.35 22.96
CA LEU A 75 54.32 34.19 22.39
C LEU A 75 53.87 32.88 23.08
N GLY A 76 53.66 32.90 24.40
CA GLY A 76 53.06 31.79 25.17
C GLY A 76 51.66 31.42 24.71
N ILE A 77 50.79 32.40 24.52
CA ILE A 77 49.43 32.21 23.98
C ILE A 77 49.51 31.66 22.55
N GLY A 78 50.38 32.23 21.71
CA GLY A 78 50.62 31.76 20.36
C GLY A 78 51.06 30.28 20.32
N MET A 79 52.01 29.87 21.18
CA MET A 79 52.42 28.47 21.30
C MET A 79 51.24 27.56 21.66
N SER A 80 50.40 27.96 22.61
CA SER A 80 49.21 27.17 22.97
C SER A 80 48.24 27.04 21.79
N GLY A 81 48.05 28.11 21.01
CA GLY A 81 47.26 28.08 19.78
C GLY A 81 47.86 27.15 18.73
N MET A 82 49.18 27.17 18.53
CA MET A 82 49.86 26.25 17.61
C MET A 82 49.65 24.78 17.99
N ILE A 83 49.74 24.45 19.29
CA ILE A 83 49.50 23.09 19.78
C ILE A 83 48.05 22.67 19.52
N ILE A 84 47.08 23.51 19.90
CA ILE A 84 45.65 23.22 19.73
C ILE A 84 45.30 23.05 18.25
N SER A 85 45.76 23.95 17.38
CA SER A 85 45.48 23.87 15.95
C SER A 85 46.15 22.66 15.30
N ASN A 86 47.40 22.35 15.66
CA ASN A 86 48.11 21.20 15.09
C ASN A 86 47.46 19.87 15.48
N GLU A 87 47.04 19.72 16.74
CA GLU A 87 46.37 18.53 17.23
C GLU A 87 44.94 18.41 16.69
N SER A 88 44.19 19.51 16.65
CA SER A 88 42.84 19.52 16.10
C SER A 88 42.83 19.15 14.61
N ALA A 89 43.83 19.59 13.84
CA ALA A 89 44.00 19.20 12.44
C ALA A 89 44.29 17.70 12.29
N ASN A 90 45.14 17.13 13.15
CA ASN A 90 45.46 15.70 13.18
C ASN A 90 44.23 14.84 13.50
N VAL A 91 43.45 15.24 14.50
CA VAL A 91 42.18 14.57 14.84
C VAL A 91 41.16 14.68 13.71
N GLY A 92 41.12 15.82 13.00
CA GLY A 92 40.24 16.01 11.84
C GLY A 92 40.62 15.09 10.67
N ILE A 93 41.90 15.05 10.32
CA ILE A 93 42.42 14.32 9.15
C ILE A 93 42.37 12.79 9.39
N SER A 94 42.71 12.33 10.60
CA SER A 94 42.61 10.90 10.95
C SER A 94 41.18 10.34 10.90
N LYS A 95 40.16 11.19 10.98
CA LYS A 95 38.75 10.78 10.84
C LYS A 95 38.28 10.65 9.39
N ILE A 96 39.01 11.21 8.41
CA ILE A 96 38.63 11.15 6.99
C ILE A 96 38.41 9.72 6.48
N PRO A 97 39.35 8.76 6.63
CA PRO A 97 39.16 7.40 6.10
C PRO A 97 37.96 6.70 6.73
N ILE A 98 37.77 6.87 8.05
CA ILE A 98 36.65 6.30 8.79
C ILE A 98 35.33 6.91 8.27
N ALA A 99 35.25 8.23 8.15
CA ALA A 99 34.04 8.92 7.70
C ALA A 99 33.66 8.57 6.26
N VAL A 100 34.65 8.40 5.37
CA VAL A 100 34.41 7.96 3.98
C VAL A 100 33.87 6.52 3.97
N GLU A 101 34.46 5.62 4.76
CA GLU A 101 33.97 4.24 4.84
C GLU A 101 32.55 4.18 5.42
N THR A 102 32.29 4.91 6.51
CA THR A 102 30.94 5.02 7.10
C THR A 102 29.94 5.60 6.10
N ALA A 103 30.30 6.65 5.35
CA ALA A 103 29.43 7.22 4.32
C ALA A 103 29.09 6.22 3.20
N ILE A 104 30.06 5.41 2.77
CA ILE A 104 29.86 4.35 1.76
C ILE A 104 28.91 3.28 2.30
N GLU A 105 29.06 2.89 3.57
CA GLU A 105 28.20 1.88 4.21
C GLU A 105 26.79 2.39 4.46
N ASP A 106 26.64 3.59 5.01
CA ASP A 106 25.35 4.22 5.25
C ASP A 106 24.59 4.39 3.93
N PHE A 107 25.26 4.80 2.85
CA PHE A 107 24.65 4.93 1.54
C PHE A 107 24.23 3.57 0.95
N ARG A 108 25.05 2.52 1.13
CA ARG A 108 24.72 1.15 0.72
C ARG A 108 23.51 0.63 1.48
N ASP A 109 23.50 0.77 2.80
CA ASP A 109 22.45 0.24 3.66
C ASP A 109 21.15 1.01 3.45
N TYR A 110 21.24 2.32 3.25
CA TYR A 110 20.12 3.16 2.82
C TYR A 110 19.54 2.70 1.47
N HIS A 111 20.38 2.51 0.46
CA HIS A 111 19.92 2.11 -0.87
C HIS A 111 19.30 0.71 -0.89
N THR A 112 19.97 -0.28 -0.28
CA THR A 112 19.49 -1.67 -0.21
C THR A 112 18.22 -1.78 0.63
N GLY A 113 18.13 -1.06 1.75
CA GLY A 113 16.92 -0.96 2.56
C GLY A 113 15.75 -0.37 1.79
N THR A 114 15.98 0.77 1.12
CA THR A 114 14.96 1.49 0.34
C THR A 114 14.42 0.65 -0.82
N THR A 115 15.30 0.08 -1.65
CA THR A 115 14.92 -0.75 -2.80
C THR A 115 14.20 -2.04 -2.35
N GLY A 116 14.69 -2.70 -1.30
CA GLY A 116 14.05 -3.89 -0.74
C GLY A 116 12.66 -3.61 -0.17
N HIS A 117 12.46 -2.46 0.47
CA HIS A 117 11.15 -2.04 0.96
C HIS A 117 10.18 -1.69 -0.17
N ILE A 118 10.60 -0.96 -1.22
CA ILE A 118 9.77 -0.67 -2.40
C ILE A 118 9.29 -1.97 -3.05
N ARG A 119 10.20 -2.94 -3.25
CA ARG A 119 9.86 -4.27 -3.78
C ARG A 119 8.79 -4.95 -2.93
N LYS A 120 9.01 -5.04 -1.61
CA LYS A 120 8.04 -5.68 -0.69
C LYS A 120 6.69 -4.96 -0.73
N CYS A 121 6.69 -3.63 -0.74
CA CYS A 121 5.48 -2.83 -0.84
C CYS A 121 4.72 -3.18 -2.12
N LEU A 122 5.36 -3.15 -3.29
CA LEU A 122 4.72 -3.48 -4.57
C LEU A 122 4.19 -4.92 -4.62
N THR A 123 5.06 -5.90 -4.36
CA THR A 123 4.73 -7.31 -4.62
C THR A 123 3.81 -7.88 -3.56
N ARG A 124 4.09 -7.67 -2.27
CA ARG A 124 3.31 -8.28 -1.18
C ARG A 124 1.91 -7.69 -1.09
N SER A 125 1.77 -6.37 -1.29
CA SER A 125 0.44 -5.76 -1.30
C SER A 125 -0.36 -6.15 -2.54
N LEU A 126 0.30 -6.35 -3.69
CA LEU A 126 -0.35 -6.89 -4.90
C LEU A 126 -0.80 -8.33 -4.68
N ASP A 127 -0.02 -9.13 -3.95
CA ASP A 127 -0.39 -10.51 -3.62
C ASP A 127 -1.69 -10.55 -2.82
N VAL A 128 -1.82 -9.70 -1.79
CA VAL A 128 -3.05 -9.57 -0.99
C VAL A 128 -4.24 -9.15 -1.86
N ALA A 129 -4.09 -8.12 -2.69
CA ALA A 129 -5.17 -7.68 -3.58
C ALA A 129 -5.56 -8.76 -4.60
N SER A 130 -4.58 -9.45 -5.17
CA SER A 130 -4.80 -10.54 -6.11
C SER A 130 -5.47 -11.74 -5.45
N GLU A 131 -5.09 -12.11 -4.22
CA GLU A 131 -5.76 -13.17 -3.46
C GLU A 131 -7.21 -12.83 -3.15
N ALA A 132 -7.51 -11.58 -2.78
CA ALA A 132 -8.88 -11.11 -2.59
C ALA A 132 -9.71 -11.20 -3.89
N ILE A 133 -9.11 -10.85 -5.04
CA ILE A 133 -9.74 -11.04 -6.35
C ILE A 133 -9.99 -12.53 -6.62
N MET A 134 -9.01 -13.41 -6.38
CA MET A 134 -9.20 -14.86 -6.60
C MET A 134 -10.32 -15.42 -5.72
N ALA A 135 -10.37 -15.02 -4.45
CA ALA A 135 -11.42 -15.43 -3.53
C ALA A 135 -12.80 -14.96 -3.98
N ASP A 136 -12.94 -13.72 -4.46
CA ASP A 136 -14.20 -13.21 -4.98
C ASP A 136 -14.59 -13.87 -6.31
N LEU A 137 -13.62 -14.22 -7.16
CA LEU A 137 -13.83 -15.00 -8.39
C LEU A 137 -14.30 -16.42 -8.10
N ASP A 138 -13.87 -17.03 -7.00
CA ASP A 138 -14.33 -18.36 -6.59
C ASP A 138 -15.72 -18.32 -5.94
N ASN A 139 -16.05 -17.22 -5.26
CA ASN A 139 -17.36 -16.99 -4.62
C ASN A 139 -18.38 -16.26 -5.52
N VAL A 140 -18.32 -16.42 -6.84
CA VAL A 140 -19.20 -15.73 -7.79
C VAL A 140 -20.69 -16.04 -7.58
N GLU A 141 -21.04 -17.23 -7.08
CA GLU A 141 -22.43 -17.61 -6.78
C GLU A 141 -23.02 -16.71 -5.69
N GLU A 142 -22.23 -16.42 -4.65
CA GLU A 142 -22.65 -15.56 -3.54
C GLU A 142 -22.62 -14.08 -3.92
N LEU A 143 -21.56 -13.65 -4.61
CA LEU A 143 -21.26 -12.23 -4.82
C LEU A 143 -21.90 -11.62 -6.09
N LEU A 144 -22.29 -12.46 -7.06
CA LEU A 144 -22.96 -12.04 -8.29
C LEU A 144 -24.25 -12.81 -8.50
N GLY A 145 -24.22 -14.13 -8.33
CA GLY A 145 -25.36 -15.02 -8.58
C GLY A 145 -26.59 -14.72 -7.71
N LYS A 146 -26.42 -14.71 -6.38
CA LYS A 146 -27.49 -14.40 -5.42
C LYS A 146 -28.02 -12.98 -5.55
N PRO A 147 -27.20 -11.92 -5.68
CA PRO A 147 -27.70 -10.57 -5.94
C PRO A 147 -28.60 -10.48 -7.19
N VAL A 148 -28.24 -11.15 -8.28
CA VAL A 148 -29.09 -11.20 -9.48
C VAL A 148 -30.39 -11.96 -9.20
N GLN A 149 -30.31 -13.10 -8.50
CA GLN A 149 -31.49 -13.89 -8.12
C GLN A 149 -32.48 -13.10 -7.25
N VAL A 150 -31.99 -12.36 -6.25
CA VAL A 150 -32.80 -11.57 -5.32
C VAL A 150 -33.46 -10.38 -6.03
N ASP A 151 -32.70 -9.62 -6.82
CA ASP A 151 -33.27 -8.50 -7.60
C ASP A 151 -34.30 -9.01 -8.60
N LEU A 152 -34.02 -10.13 -9.28
CA LEU A 152 -34.98 -10.73 -10.20
C LEU A 152 -36.28 -11.11 -9.48
N ALA A 153 -36.20 -11.72 -8.30
CA ALA A 153 -37.37 -12.07 -7.52
C ALA A 153 -38.16 -10.85 -7.04
N THR A 154 -37.46 -9.77 -6.69
CA THR A 154 -38.04 -8.54 -6.16
C THR A 154 -38.77 -7.75 -7.25
N GLU A 155 -38.14 -7.58 -8.41
CA GLU A 155 -38.70 -6.83 -9.54
C GLU A 155 -39.88 -7.55 -10.22
N THR A 156 -39.84 -8.88 -10.25
CA THR A 156 -40.86 -9.67 -10.96
C THR A 156 -41.98 -10.22 -10.07
N GLY A 157 -41.81 -10.20 -8.74
CA GLY A 157 -42.72 -10.89 -7.83
C GLY A 157 -42.74 -12.41 -8.00
N LEU A 158 -41.66 -12.99 -8.57
CA LEU A 158 -41.58 -14.41 -8.91
C LEU A 158 -41.85 -15.35 -7.72
N GLN A 159 -41.37 -15.03 -6.53
CA GLN A 159 -41.62 -15.85 -5.34
C GLN A 159 -43.12 -15.90 -5.02
N THR A 160 -43.81 -14.77 -5.13
CA THR A 160 -45.27 -14.67 -4.95
C THR A 160 -46.02 -15.44 -6.03
N ALA A 161 -45.56 -15.39 -7.28
CA ALA A 161 -46.16 -16.15 -8.38
C ALA A 161 -46.00 -17.67 -8.19
N LEU A 162 -44.83 -18.14 -7.76
CA LEU A 162 -44.58 -19.54 -7.45
C LEU A 162 -45.42 -20.02 -6.26
N GLU A 163 -45.57 -19.21 -5.22
CA GLU A 163 -46.44 -19.52 -4.08
C GLU A 163 -47.92 -19.62 -4.52
N GLY A 164 -48.38 -18.66 -5.34
CA GLY A 164 -49.71 -18.69 -5.95
C GLY A 164 -49.93 -19.91 -6.84
N PHE A 165 -48.89 -20.39 -7.52
CA PHE A 165 -48.94 -21.63 -8.29
C PHE A 165 -49.14 -22.87 -7.41
N PHE A 166 -48.42 -23.00 -6.29
CA PHE A 166 -48.60 -24.15 -5.39
C PHE A 166 -50.01 -24.19 -4.78
N GLN A 167 -50.63 -23.04 -4.52
CA GLN A 167 -52.05 -22.97 -4.11
C GLN A 167 -52.99 -23.51 -5.20
N VAL A 168 -52.76 -23.12 -6.46
CA VAL A 168 -53.52 -23.65 -7.62
C VAL A 168 -53.33 -25.16 -7.74
N SER A 169 -52.10 -25.65 -7.59
CA SER A 169 -51.78 -27.08 -7.67
C SER A 169 -52.44 -27.91 -6.56
N ASN A 170 -52.55 -27.36 -5.34
CA ASN A 170 -53.22 -28.05 -4.24
C ASN A 170 -54.74 -28.08 -4.45
N THR A 171 -55.31 -26.95 -4.87
CA THR A 171 -56.76 -26.84 -5.15
C THR A 171 -57.17 -27.70 -6.34
N SER A 172 -56.31 -27.83 -7.37
CA SER A 172 -56.59 -28.71 -8.51
C SER A 172 -56.68 -30.17 -8.12
N GLN A 173 -55.91 -30.62 -7.13
CA GLN A 173 -55.98 -31.98 -6.60
C GLN A 173 -57.31 -32.25 -5.88
N GLU A 174 -57.80 -31.27 -5.12
CA GLU A 174 -59.13 -31.34 -4.48
C GLU A 174 -60.25 -31.43 -5.53
N LEU A 175 -60.22 -30.56 -6.54
CA LEU A 175 -61.21 -30.57 -7.64
C LEU A 175 -61.17 -31.87 -8.44
N SER A 176 -59.98 -32.39 -8.68
CA SER A 176 -59.78 -33.67 -9.36
C SER A 176 -60.39 -34.84 -8.57
N SER A 177 -60.23 -34.84 -7.24
CA SER A 177 -60.89 -35.81 -6.35
C SER A 177 -62.42 -35.70 -6.40
N ARG A 178 -62.96 -34.48 -6.40
CA ARG A 178 -64.41 -34.23 -6.53
C ARG A 178 -64.96 -34.71 -7.88
N ALA A 179 -64.27 -34.41 -8.99
CA ALA A 179 -64.62 -34.92 -10.31
C ALA A 179 -64.57 -36.46 -10.38
N LYS A 180 -63.57 -37.08 -9.75
CA LYS A 180 -63.48 -38.54 -9.66
C LYS A 180 -64.67 -39.15 -8.91
N ASN A 181 -65.08 -38.55 -7.79
CA ASN A 181 -66.24 -39.01 -7.02
C ASN A 181 -67.54 -38.84 -7.82
N LEU A 182 -67.69 -37.70 -8.51
CA LEU A 182 -68.84 -37.44 -9.39
C LEU A 182 -68.95 -38.47 -10.52
N LEU A 183 -67.84 -38.75 -11.21
CA LEU A 183 -67.82 -39.75 -12.28
C LEU A 183 -68.11 -41.17 -11.75
N LYS A 184 -67.59 -41.51 -10.56
CA LYS A 184 -67.86 -42.79 -9.90
C LYS A 184 -69.34 -42.96 -9.51
N GLU A 185 -69.99 -41.91 -9.01
CA GLU A 185 -71.44 -41.92 -8.76
C GLU A 185 -72.23 -41.99 -10.07
N GLY A 186 -71.76 -41.33 -11.13
CA GLY A 186 -72.35 -41.45 -12.46
C GLY A 186 -72.26 -42.88 -13.02
N GLU A 187 -71.15 -43.58 -12.82
CA GLU A 187 -71.01 -44.99 -13.22
C GLU A 187 -72.01 -45.88 -12.47
N ARG A 188 -72.18 -45.67 -11.16
CA ARG A 188 -73.19 -46.37 -10.35
C ARG A 188 -74.61 -46.11 -10.86
N ALA A 189 -74.92 -44.85 -11.18
CA ALA A 189 -76.21 -44.47 -11.74
C ALA A 189 -76.45 -45.16 -13.10
N ARG A 190 -75.44 -45.20 -13.98
CA ARG A 190 -75.52 -45.87 -15.29
C ARG A 190 -75.83 -47.35 -15.15
N ASP A 191 -75.15 -48.04 -14.23
CA ASP A 191 -75.35 -49.48 -14.02
C ASP A 191 -76.76 -49.78 -13.46
N LEU A 192 -77.26 -48.92 -12.56
CA LEU A 192 -78.64 -48.99 -12.06
C LEU A 192 -79.69 -48.67 -13.14
N VAL A 193 -79.44 -47.66 -13.99
CA VAL A 193 -80.28 -47.31 -15.14
C VAL A 193 -80.37 -48.47 -16.13
N ALA A 194 -79.24 -49.09 -16.47
CA ALA A 194 -79.20 -50.27 -17.35
C ALA A 194 -79.92 -51.49 -16.73
N GLY A 195 -79.84 -51.64 -15.40
CA GLY A 195 -80.60 -52.64 -14.66
C GLY A 195 -82.10 -52.35 -14.60
N LEU A 196 -82.50 -51.09 -14.46
CA LEU A 196 -83.89 -50.66 -14.41
C LEU A 196 -84.54 -50.76 -15.79
N SER A 197 -83.85 -50.34 -16.86
CA SER A 197 -84.36 -50.44 -18.23
C SER A 197 -84.71 -51.87 -18.60
N ARG A 198 -83.84 -52.84 -18.27
CA ARG A 198 -84.10 -54.27 -18.53
C ARG A 198 -85.34 -54.79 -17.81
N ASP A 199 -85.50 -54.45 -16.53
CA ASP A 199 -86.64 -54.90 -15.73
C ASP A 199 -87.94 -54.23 -16.16
N VAL A 200 -87.88 -52.93 -16.48
CA VAL A 200 -89.02 -52.14 -17.01
C VAL A 200 -89.46 -52.66 -18.37
N ASP A 201 -88.53 -52.96 -19.28
CA ASP A 201 -88.85 -53.58 -20.57
C ASP A 201 -89.40 -55.00 -20.43
N GLY A 202 -89.03 -55.72 -19.37
CA GLY A 202 -89.65 -57.00 -18.98
C GLY A 202 -91.11 -56.81 -18.58
N LEU A 203 -91.36 -55.94 -17.59
CA LEU A 203 -92.72 -55.64 -17.13
C LEU A 203 -93.62 -55.07 -18.22
N ARG A 204 -93.08 -54.21 -19.10
CA ARG A 204 -93.81 -53.66 -20.24
C ARG A 204 -94.32 -54.76 -21.16
N ARG A 205 -93.46 -55.72 -21.54
CA ARG A 205 -93.85 -56.84 -22.41
C ARG A 205 -94.83 -57.79 -21.73
N GLU A 206 -94.65 -58.07 -20.45
CA GLU A 206 -95.59 -58.89 -19.67
C GLU A 206 -96.97 -58.22 -19.59
N LEU A 207 -97.00 -56.92 -19.33
CA LEU A 207 -98.23 -56.13 -19.25
C LEU A 207 -98.93 -56.00 -20.61
N GLU A 208 -98.18 -55.79 -21.70
CA GLU A 208 -98.70 -55.81 -23.08
C GLU A 208 -99.35 -57.17 -23.42
N SER A 209 -98.66 -58.26 -23.09
CA SER A 209 -99.17 -59.62 -23.32
C SER A 209 -100.42 -59.91 -22.49
N LEU A 210 -100.46 -59.47 -21.23
CA LEU A 210 -101.61 -59.69 -20.34
C LEU A 210 -102.81 -58.84 -20.74
N ALA A 211 -102.61 -57.58 -21.13
CA ALA A 211 -103.67 -56.71 -21.64
C ALA A 211 -104.27 -57.25 -22.94
N ALA A 212 -103.44 -57.82 -23.83
CA ALA A 212 -103.91 -58.44 -25.08
C ALA A 212 -104.71 -59.74 -24.85
N ALA A 213 -104.41 -60.48 -23.78
CA ALA A 213 -105.05 -61.75 -23.44
C ALA A 213 -106.35 -61.61 -22.62
N CYS A 214 -106.83 -60.39 -22.34
CA CYS A 214 -108.03 -60.17 -21.51
C CYS A 214 -109.31 -60.78 -22.12
N ALA A 215 -110.13 -61.37 -21.24
CA ALA A 215 -111.43 -61.93 -21.58
C ALA A 215 -112.36 -60.85 -22.19
N PRO A 216 -113.32 -61.20 -23.08
CA PRO A 216 -114.15 -60.22 -23.79
C PRO A 216 -114.90 -59.24 -22.88
N GLN A 217 -115.33 -59.71 -21.71
CA GLN A 217 -116.04 -58.94 -20.69
C GLN A 217 -115.14 -57.91 -19.97
N ASP A 218 -113.83 -58.15 -19.93
CA ASP A 218 -112.84 -57.35 -19.19
C ASP A 218 -111.99 -56.44 -20.12
N ARG A 219 -112.13 -56.58 -21.45
CA ARG A 219 -111.41 -55.77 -22.46
C ARG A 219 -111.49 -54.25 -22.28
N PRO A 220 -112.66 -53.63 -21.99
CA PRO A 220 -112.72 -52.17 -21.83
C PRO A 220 -111.92 -51.68 -20.61
N LEU A 221 -111.83 -52.49 -19.54
CA LEU A 221 -111.01 -52.20 -18.37
C LEU A 221 -109.52 -52.35 -18.69
N CYS A 222 -109.10 -53.44 -19.36
CA CYS A 222 -107.70 -53.65 -19.74
C CYS A 222 -107.18 -52.59 -20.74
N ALA A 223 -108.04 -52.07 -21.63
CA ALA A 223 -107.69 -51.04 -22.61
C ALA A 223 -107.32 -49.68 -22.00
N THR A 224 -107.66 -49.45 -20.72
CA THR A 224 -107.26 -48.23 -19.99
C THR A 224 -105.78 -48.20 -19.61
N ILE A 225 -105.10 -49.36 -19.63
CA ILE A 225 -103.68 -49.49 -19.29
C ILE A 225 -102.85 -49.21 -20.55
N ASN A 226 -102.04 -48.16 -20.53
CA ASN A 226 -101.13 -47.82 -21.62
C ASN A 226 -99.67 -48.17 -21.26
N PRO A 227 -99.16 -49.35 -21.65
CA PRO A 227 -97.80 -49.78 -21.33
C PRO A 227 -96.71 -49.09 -22.19
N ALA A 228 -97.07 -48.41 -23.28
CA ALA A 228 -96.11 -47.85 -24.23
C ALA A 228 -95.26 -46.71 -23.65
N GLY A 229 -95.72 -46.06 -22.56
CA GLY A 229 -95.01 -45.00 -21.86
C GLY A 229 -93.96 -45.48 -20.85
N LEU A 230 -93.86 -46.79 -20.60
CA LEU A 230 -92.97 -47.34 -19.58
C LEU A 230 -91.53 -47.53 -20.10
N THR A 231 -90.83 -46.42 -20.28
CA THR A 231 -89.44 -46.38 -20.76
C THR A 231 -88.59 -45.45 -19.87
N VAL A 232 -87.34 -45.82 -19.64
CA VAL A 232 -86.39 -45.00 -18.87
C VAL A 232 -85.90 -43.80 -19.71
N SER A 233 -85.96 -42.60 -19.15
CA SER A 233 -85.63 -41.33 -19.81
C SER A 233 -84.35 -40.67 -19.32
N LEU A 234 -83.78 -41.12 -18.20
CA LEU A 234 -82.55 -40.58 -17.62
C LEU A 234 -81.32 -40.90 -18.50
N ARG A 235 -80.48 -39.88 -18.79
CA ARG A 235 -79.28 -39.99 -19.66
C ARG A 235 -78.00 -39.63 -18.92
N ILE A 236 -77.35 -40.61 -18.30
CA ILE A 236 -76.11 -40.40 -17.53
C ILE A 236 -74.86 -40.46 -18.43
N GLU A 237 -74.96 -41.07 -19.62
CA GLU A 237 -73.83 -41.35 -20.50
C GLU A 237 -73.14 -40.08 -21.02
N ARG A 238 -73.87 -38.97 -21.14
CA ARG A 238 -73.28 -37.69 -21.56
C ARG A 238 -72.35 -37.10 -20.49
N LEU A 239 -72.72 -37.21 -19.21
CA LEU A 239 -71.86 -36.80 -18.10
C LEU A 239 -70.56 -37.61 -18.07
N LEU A 240 -70.66 -38.93 -18.25
CA LEU A 240 -69.51 -39.83 -18.21
C LEU A 240 -68.57 -39.69 -19.42
N ARG A 241 -69.04 -39.07 -20.52
CA ARG A 241 -68.28 -38.83 -21.74
C ARG A 241 -67.82 -37.37 -21.89
N ASP A 242 -68.06 -36.51 -20.90
CA ASP A 242 -67.57 -35.13 -20.93
C ASP A 242 -66.04 -35.12 -20.83
N GLU A 243 -65.38 -34.75 -21.93
CA GLU A 243 -63.92 -34.72 -22.02
C GLU A 243 -63.26 -33.80 -20.98
N ARG A 244 -63.93 -32.70 -20.59
CA ARG A 244 -63.38 -31.74 -19.62
C ARG A 244 -63.42 -32.34 -18.22
N LEU A 245 -64.49 -33.04 -17.86
CA LEU A 245 -64.57 -33.79 -16.59
C LEU A 245 -63.57 -34.95 -16.53
N LEU A 246 -63.38 -35.66 -17.64
CA LEU A 246 -62.39 -36.73 -17.74
C LEU A 246 -60.95 -36.18 -17.59
N ARG A 247 -60.63 -35.05 -18.21
CA ARG A 247 -59.34 -34.37 -18.02
C ARG A 247 -59.18 -33.85 -16.58
N LEU A 248 -60.22 -33.26 -15.99
CA LEU A 248 -60.18 -32.77 -14.60
C LEU A 248 -59.92 -33.91 -13.60
N ARG A 249 -60.45 -35.11 -13.85
CA ARG A 249 -60.12 -36.33 -13.11
C ARG A 249 -58.64 -36.72 -13.24
N GLU A 250 -58.05 -36.53 -14.42
CA GLU A 250 -56.65 -36.92 -14.71
C GLU A 250 -55.63 -35.89 -14.21
N VAL A 251 -56.04 -34.65 -13.92
CA VAL A 251 -55.17 -33.61 -13.34
C VAL A 251 -54.48 -34.05 -12.04
N SER A 252 -55.11 -34.91 -11.22
CA SER A 252 -54.45 -35.45 -10.02
C SER A 252 -53.36 -36.49 -10.31
N GLN A 253 -53.40 -37.12 -11.49
CA GLN A 253 -52.38 -38.06 -11.97
C GLN A 253 -51.25 -37.32 -12.70
N ASP A 254 -51.57 -36.20 -13.34
CA ASP A 254 -50.58 -35.30 -13.94
C ASP A 254 -49.86 -34.53 -12.83
N ASN A 255 -48.58 -34.89 -12.57
CA ASN A 255 -47.74 -34.27 -11.54
C ASN A 255 -47.52 -32.75 -11.75
N LEU A 256 -48.51 -31.91 -11.46
CA LEU A 256 -48.47 -30.44 -11.56
C LEU A 256 -47.56 -29.86 -10.47
N THR A 257 -47.62 -30.44 -9.27
CA THR A 257 -46.72 -30.13 -8.15
C THR A 257 -45.25 -30.32 -8.54
N GLU A 258 -44.93 -31.36 -9.33
CA GLU A 258 -43.57 -31.62 -9.79
C GLU A 258 -43.10 -30.58 -10.80
N ALA A 259 -43.98 -30.16 -11.72
CA ALA A 259 -43.67 -29.08 -12.64
C ALA A 259 -43.42 -27.75 -11.90
N GLY A 260 -44.15 -27.48 -10.81
CA GLY A 260 -43.90 -26.34 -9.93
C GLY A 260 -42.59 -26.44 -9.16
N ARG A 261 -42.25 -27.63 -8.64
CA ARG A 261 -40.96 -27.88 -8.00
C ARG A 261 -39.81 -27.68 -8.97
N GLN A 262 -39.96 -28.11 -10.22
CA GLN A 262 -38.98 -27.86 -11.27
C GLN A 262 -38.80 -26.36 -11.51
N ALA A 263 -39.87 -25.58 -11.66
CA ALA A 263 -39.77 -24.13 -11.84
C ALA A 263 -39.13 -23.42 -10.64
N ARG A 264 -39.43 -23.85 -9.41
CA ARG A 264 -38.74 -23.36 -8.20
C ARG A 264 -37.26 -23.77 -8.19
N GLY A 265 -36.94 -24.97 -8.68
CA GLY A 265 -35.57 -25.44 -8.87
C GLY A 265 -34.79 -24.59 -9.86
N GLU A 266 -35.38 -24.23 -11.00
CA GLU A 266 -34.78 -23.31 -11.98
C GLU A 266 -34.46 -21.96 -11.34
N TYR A 267 -35.39 -21.39 -10.58
CA TYR A 267 -35.13 -20.15 -9.82
C TYR A 267 -33.96 -20.29 -8.83
N LEU A 268 -33.90 -21.40 -8.08
CA LEU A 268 -32.80 -21.65 -7.15
C LEU A 268 -31.46 -21.91 -7.86
N TYR A 269 -31.49 -22.32 -9.14
CA TYR A 269 -30.32 -22.58 -9.96
C TYR A 269 -29.68 -21.31 -10.56
N VAL A 270 -30.33 -20.14 -10.47
CA VAL A 270 -29.81 -18.87 -11.03
C VAL A 270 -28.35 -18.59 -10.65
N PRO A 271 -27.92 -18.72 -9.37
CA PRO A 271 -26.52 -18.50 -9.00
C PRO A 271 -25.54 -19.45 -9.71
N HIS A 272 -25.86 -20.74 -9.77
CA HIS A 272 -25.06 -21.75 -10.46
C HIS A 272 -25.03 -21.51 -11.98
N TYR A 273 -26.15 -21.12 -12.57
CA TYR A 273 -26.23 -20.75 -13.99
C TYR A 273 -25.25 -19.61 -14.31
N ILE A 274 -25.25 -18.56 -13.49
CA ILE A 274 -24.35 -17.41 -13.62
C ILE A 274 -22.90 -17.83 -13.44
N ALA A 275 -22.58 -18.64 -12.41
CA ALA A 275 -21.23 -19.14 -12.16
C ALA A 275 -20.68 -19.92 -13.36
N ARG A 276 -21.51 -20.74 -13.99
CA ARG A 276 -21.15 -21.52 -15.18
C ARG A 276 -20.94 -20.63 -16.41
N ARG A 277 -21.84 -19.67 -16.66
CA ARG A 277 -21.77 -18.76 -17.81
C ARG A 277 -20.58 -17.79 -17.72
N THR A 278 -20.15 -17.46 -16.51
CA THR A 278 -19.02 -16.54 -16.27
C THR A 278 -17.66 -17.24 -16.13
N LEU A 279 -17.60 -18.58 -16.16
CA LEU A 279 -16.39 -19.35 -15.88
C LEU A 279 -15.20 -18.98 -16.79
N GLU A 280 -15.44 -18.84 -18.09
CA GLU A 280 -14.39 -18.51 -19.06
C GLU A 280 -13.84 -17.10 -18.84
N ALA A 281 -14.72 -16.10 -18.66
CA ALA A 281 -14.32 -14.74 -18.35
C ALA A 281 -13.55 -14.65 -17.03
N ARG A 282 -14.00 -15.36 -15.98
CA ARG A 282 -13.31 -15.44 -14.68
C ARG A 282 -11.92 -16.07 -14.79
N ASN A 283 -11.79 -17.16 -15.55
CA ASN A 283 -10.49 -17.78 -15.82
C ASN A 283 -9.56 -16.85 -16.59
N TYR A 284 -10.10 -16.05 -17.50
CA TYR A 284 -9.32 -15.05 -18.22
C TYR A 284 -8.86 -13.91 -17.30
N ILE A 285 -9.73 -13.39 -16.42
CA ILE A 285 -9.35 -12.41 -15.38
C ILE A 285 -8.23 -12.99 -14.50
N ARG A 286 -8.36 -14.23 -14.02
CA ARG A 286 -7.34 -14.93 -13.22
C ARG A 286 -5.99 -14.98 -13.93
N ARG A 287 -5.99 -15.29 -15.23
CA ARG A 287 -4.77 -15.32 -16.05
C ARG A 287 -4.12 -13.95 -16.14
N GLU A 288 -4.90 -12.91 -16.46
CA GLU A 288 -4.39 -11.54 -16.61
C GLU A 288 -3.85 -10.97 -15.30
N ILE A 289 -4.50 -11.24 -14.16
CA ILE A 289 -3.98 -10.87 -12.83
C ILE A 289 -2.65 -11.58 -12.53
N ASN A 290 -2.53 -12.88 -12.82
CA ASN A 290 -1.29 -13.60 -12.63
C ASN A 290 -0.16 -13.11 -13.56
N LEU A 291 -0.48 -12.73 -14.81
CA LEU A 291 0.48 -12.12 -15.72
C LEU A 291 0.93 -10.73 -15.25
N ALA A 292 0.02 -9.94 -14.69
CA ALA A 292 0.37 -8.66 -14.09
C ALA A 292 1.29 -8.85 -12.86
N ARG A 293 0.97 -9.83 -11.99
CA ARG A 293 1.81 -10.19 -10.84
C ARG A 293 3.23 -10.56 -11.26
N THR A 294 3.40 -11.41 -12.27
CA THR A 294 4.75 -11.79 -12.74
C THR A 294 5.49 -10.61 -13.36
N ARG A 295 4.82 -9.79 -14.17
CA ARG A 295 5.42 -8.57 -14.73
C ARG A 295 5.90 -7.61 -13.64
N ILE A 296 5.05 -7.33 -12.65
CA ILE A 296 5.38 -6.43 -11.55
C ILE A 296 6.49 -7.02 -10.68
N PHE A 297 6.52 -8.33 -10.49
CA PHE A 297 7.61 -8.98 -9.74
C PHE A 297 8.96 -8.86 -10.46
N GLU A 298 9.01 -9.05 -11.78
CA GLU A 298 10.23 -8.88 -12.56
C GLU A 298 10.70 -7.41 -12.58
N GLU A 299 9.79 -6.45 -12.80
CA GLU A 299 10.13 -5.02 -12.74
C GLU A 299 10.53 -4.59 -11.33
N ALA A 300 9.92 -5.13 -10.27
CA ALA A 300 10.36 -4.88 -8.91
C ALA A 300 11.75 -5.50 -8.61
N ARG A 301 12.15 -6.52 -9.37
CA ARG A 301 13.47 -7.16 -9.26
C ARG A 301 14.55 -6.37 -10.00
N THR A 302 14.23 -5.67 -11.09
CA THR A 302 15.18 -4.78 -11.79
C THR A 302 15.58 -3.56 -10.94
N ILE A 303 14.69 -3.11 -10.06
CA ILE A 303 15.01 -2.10 -9.02
C ILE A 303 16.12 -2.62 -8.08
N GLU A 304 16.10 -3.91 -7.73
CA GLU A 304 17.14 -4.55 -6.91
C GLU A 304 18.42 -4.87 -7.72
N SER A 305 18.33 -5.16 -9.02
CA SER A 305 19.53 -5.34 -9.84
C SER A 305 20.30 -4.02 -10.01
N THR A 306 19.62 -2.88 -10.00
CA THR A 306 20.28 -1.55 -9.94
C THR A 306 21.16 -1.41 -8.68
N SER A 307 20.77 -2.03 -7.56
CA SER A 307 21.59 -2.09 -6.35
C SER A 307 22.88 -2.91 -6.54
N THR A 308 22.89 -3.91 -7.44
CA THR A 308 24.14 -4.65 -7.74
C THR A 308 25.16 -3.82 -8.51
N GLU A 309 24.71 -2.97 -9.44
CA GLU A 309 25.57 -2.03 -10.17
C GLU A 309 26.11 -0.95 -9.23
N LEU A 310 25.24 -0.35 -8.41
CA LEU A 310 25.66 0.64 -7.41
C LEU A 310 26.65 0.04 -6.41
N ASN A 311 26.42 -1.18 -5.95
CA ASN A 311 27.37 -1.89 -5.10
C ASN A 311 28.73 -2.11 -5.80
N GLY A 312 28.75 -2.32 -7.11
CA GLY A 312 29.98 -2.36 -7.91
C GLY A 312 30.72 -1.02 -7.91
N GLN A 313 29.99 0.08 -8.10
CA GLN A 313 30.54 1.44 -8.06
C GLN A 313 31.06 1.79 -6.66
N LEU A 314 30.30 1.51 -5.60
CA LEU A 314 30.71 1.73 -4.20
C LEU A 314 31.94 0.89 -3.83
N LYS A 315 32.05 -0.34 -4.32
CA LYS A 315 33.28 -1.15 -4.15
C LYS A 315 34.49 -0.52 -4.83
N THR A 316 34.31 0.09 -6.00
CA THR A 316 35.38 0.82 -6.70
C THR A 316 35.83 2.03 -5.89
N ILE A 317 34.88 2.82 -5.38
CA ILE A 317 35.16 3.98 -4.51
C ILE A 317 35.89 3.54 -3.24
N ARG A 318 35.42 2.49 -2.56
CA ARG A 318 36.08 1.90 -1.39
C ARG A 318 37.51 1.48 -1.70
N LYS A 319 37.76 0.91 -2.87
CA LYS A 319 39.10 0.50 -3.30
C LYS A 319 40.04 1.70 -3.47
N ILE A 320 39.53 2.81 -4.02
CA ILE A 320 40.27 4.07 -4.14
C ILE A 320 40.52 4.68 -2.75
N ALA A 321 39.50 4.74 -1.89
CA ALA A 321 39.63 5.25 -0.53
C ALA A 321 40.70 4.49 0.27
N ASN A 322 40.66 3.15 0.24
CA ASN A 322 41.65 2.30 0.90
C ASN A 322 43.05 2.42 0.29
N TYR A 323 43.16 2.73 -1.00
CA TYR A 323 44.44 3.00 -1.65
C TYR A 323 45.03 4.34 -1.20
N VAL A 324 44.21 5.38 -1.05
CA VAL A 324 44.63 6.74 -0.71
C VAL A 324 44.86 6.93 0.79
N ALA A 325 44.11 6.22 1.65
CA ALA A 325 44.21 6.30 3.11
C ALA A 325 45.64 6.25 3.67
N PRO A 326 46.51 5.28 3.31
CA PRO A 326 47.88 5.23 3.85
C PRO A 326 48.75 6.40 3.39
N TYR A 327 48.47 7.00 2.22
CA TYR A 327 49.18 8.20 1.76
C TYR A 327 48.78 9.44 2.57
N ILE A 328 47.49 9.56 2.90
CA ILE A 328 47.00 10.64 3.76
C ILE A 328 47.64 10.52 5.14
N GLU A 329 47.65 9.32 5.73
CA GLU A 329 48.27 9.07 7.03
C GLU A 329 49.78 9.42 7.03
N GLY A 330 50.53 9.00 6.01
CA GLY A 330 51.97 9.31 5.92
C GLY A 330 52.28 10.80 5.72
N VAL A 331 51.51 11.50 4.88
CA VAL A 331 51.65 12.96 4.71
C VAL A 331 51.28 13.69 6.00
N GLU A 332 50.23 13.22 6.68
CA GLU A 332 49.75 13.81 7.92
C GLU A 332 50.75 13.62 9.07
N GLU A 333 51.36 12.44 9.19
CA GLU A 333 52.41 12.18 10.18
C GLU A 333 53.58 13.19 10.00
N GLY A 334 54.02 13.41 8.76
CA GLY A 334 55.04 14.40 8.44
C GLY A 334 54.61 15.84 8.78
N ARG A 335 53.37 16.22 8.43
CA ARG A 335 52.82 17.55 8.74
C ARG A 335 52.73 17.79 10.26
N TRP A 336 52.24 16.80 11.01
CA TRP A 336 52.08 16.87 12.45
C TRP A 336 53.45 16.98 13.15
N LEU A 337 54.45 16.19 12.73
CA LEU A 337 55.83 16.29 13.23
C LEU A 337 56.46 17.65 12.93
N ALA A 338 56.24 18.20 11.73
CA ALA A 338 56.70 19.56 11.40
C ALA A 338 56.05 20.62 12.32
N GLY A 339 54.77 20.44 12.66
CA GLY A 339 54.06 21.28 13.64
C GLY A 339 54.67 21.20 15.04
N ILE A 340 55.03 20.01 15.52
CA ILE A 340 55.74 19.84 16.80
C ILE A 340 57.11 20.51 16.76
N GLY A 341 57.87 20.31 15.67
CA GLY A 341 59.16 20.96 15.47
C GLY A 341 59.06 22.49 15.54
N ALA A 342 58.01 23.06 14.94
CA ALA A 342 57.71 24.49 15.01
C ALA A 342 57.44 24.95 16.45
N VAL A 343 56.61 24.23 17.20
CA VAL A 343 56.33 24.53 18.62
C VAL A 343 57.59 24.46 19.46
N MET A 344 58.43 23.44 19.27
CA MET A 344 59.69 23.29 20.00
C MET A 344 60.68 24.42 19.69
N GLY A 345 60.73 24.89 18.44
CA GLY A 345 61.52 26.06 18.05
C GLY A 345 61.06 27.33 18.77
N VAL A 346 59.76 27.59 18.81
CA VAL A 346 59.19 28.76 19.53
C VAL A 346 59.40 28.63 21.04
N LEU A 347 59.26 27.42 21.60
CA LEU A 347 59.50 27.15 23.02
C LEU A 347 60.94 27.46 23.41
N LEU A 348 61.92 27.13 22.57
CA LEU A 348 63.32 27.46 22.81
C LEU A 348 63.54 28.98 22.91
N VAL A 349 62.95 29.75 21.98
CA VAL A 349 63.00 31.22 22.01
C VAL A 349 62.31 31.76 23.26
N TRP A 350 61.14 31.22 23.60
CA TRP A 350 60.38 31.60 24.80
C TRP A 350 61.17 31.36 26.08
N ILE A 351 61.83 30.20 26.24
CA ILE A 351 62.66 29.88 27.41
C ILE A 351 63.84 30.86 27.52
N LEU A 352 64.50 31.21 26.41
CA LEU A 352 65.62 32.17 26.42
C LEU A 352 65.15 33.57 26.83
N LEU A 353 64.03 34.05 26.28
CA LEU A 353 63.48 35.37 26.62
C LEU A 353 62.94 35.42 28.06
N MET A 354 62.19 34.41 28.50
CA MET A 354 61.73 34.30 29.89
C MET A 354 62.90 34.14 30.87
N GLY A 355 63.90 33.33 30.53
CA GLY A 355 65.08 33.15 31.36
C GLY A 355 65.83 34.46 31.57
N ALA A 356 65.94 35.29 30.53
CA ALA A 356 66.50 36.63 30.65
C ALA A 356 65.68 37.55 31.57
N LEU A 357 64.35 37.49 31.50
CA LEU A 357 63.44 38.26 32.37
C LEU A 357 63.49 37.79 33.84
N ILE A 358 63.60 36.49 34.11
CA ILE A 358 63.68 35.94 35.47
C ILE A 358 65.06 36.25 36.09
N CYS A 359 66.14 36.18 35.32
CA CYS A 359 67.49 36.54 35.78
C CYS A 359 67.63 38.02 36.16
N HIS A 360 66.72 38.91 35.72
CA HIS A 360 66.64 40.30 36.18
C HIS A 360 66.43 40.40 37.70
N CYS A 361 65.65 39.49 38.28
CA CYS A 361 65.28 39.49 39.69
C CYS A 361 66.28 38.75 40.61
N GLY A 362 67.36 38.16 40.07
CA GLY A 362 68.30 37.33 40.83
C GLY A 362 69.77 37.79 40.77
N SER A 363 70.66 37.09 41.49
CA SER A 363 72.11 37.38 41.57
C SER A 363 72.91 37.10 40.29
N ALA A 364 72.27 36.70 39.18
CA ALA A 364 72.90 36.29 37.93
C ALA A 364 72.85 37.36 36.82
N LYS A 365 72.95 38.66 37.17
CA LYS A 365 72.80 39.79 36.24
C LYS A 365 73.78 39.76 35.06
N GLY A 366 74.99 39.21 35.23
CA GLY A 366 75.99 39.05 34.17
C GLY A 366 75.58 38.10 33.02
N LYS A 367 74.59 37.22 33.26
CA LYS A 367 74.10 36.26 32.24
C LYS A 367 72.93 36.80 31.41
N ILE A 368 72.33 37.94 31.76
CA ILE A 368 71.16 38.49 31.07
C ILE A 368 71.49 38.88 29.63
N ARG A 369 72.60 39.61 29.43
CA ARG A 369 73.05 40.06 28.11
C ARG A 369 73.33 38.91 27.12
N PRO A 370 74.14 37.88 27.45
CA PRO A 370 74.38 36.77 26.53
C PRO A 370 73.10 35.97 26.24
N THR A 371 72.19 35.80 27.22
CA THR A 371 70.91 35.10 27.01
C THR A 371 69.97 35.86 26.07
N LEU A 372 69.86 37.19 26.19
CA LEU A 372 69.05 38.02 25.28
C LEU A 372 69.58 38.01 23.84
N LEU A 373 70.90 38.09 23.66
CA LEU A 373 71.52 38.02 22.33
C LEU A 373 71.41 36.62 21.72
N CYS A 374 71.56 35.56 22.53
CA CYS A 374 71.31 34.19 22.10
C CYS A 374 69.84 34.01 21.66
N GLY A 375 68.89 34.52 22.45
CA GLY A 375 67.46 34.51 22.12
C GLY A 375 67.16 35.22 20.79
N ALA A 376 67.77 36.38 20.53
CA ALA A 376 67.61 37.11 19.27
C ALA A 376 68.16 36.34 18.05
N VAL A 377 69.33 35.71 18.17
CA VAL A 377 69.91 34.91 17.08
C VAL A 377 69.10 33.64 16.83
N VAL A 378 68.69 32.94 17.89
CA VAL A 378 67.86 31.74 17.79
C VAL A 378 66.48 32.07 17.22
N SER A 379 65.88 33.22 17.60
CA SER A 379 64.64 33.74 17.02
C SER A 379 64.73 33.84 15.50
N CYS A 380 65.82 34.42 14.99
CA CYS A 380 66.04 34.56 13.55
C CYS A 380 66.10 33.19 12.82
N LEU A 381 66.80 32.22 13.40
CA LEU A 381 66.92 30.87 12.81
C LEU A 381 65.58 30.13 12.83
N VAL A 382 64.85 30.21 13.94
CA VAL A 382 63.52 29.62 14.09
C VAL A 382 62.52 30.27 13.14
N SER A 383 62.58 31.60 12.96
CA SER A 383 61.71 32.37 12.05
C SER A 383 61.80 31.87 10.60
N ILE A 384 63.00 31.54 10.09
CA ILE A 384 63.18 30.95 8.75
C ILE A 384 62.43 29.61 8.63
N GLY A 385 62.58 28.73 9.63
CA GLY A 385 61.88 27.44 9.66
C GLY A 385 60.36 27.59 9.74
N LEU A 386 59.87 28.53 10.56
CA LEU A 386 58.44 28.80 10.70
C LEU A 386 57.81 29.32 9.41
N TRP A 387 58.52 30.14 8.62
CA TRP A 387 58.01 30.56 7.31
C TRP A 387 57.83 29.38 6.34
N GLY A 388 58.71 28.37 6.40
CA GLY A 388 58.52 27.11 5.66
C GLY A 388 57.25 26.37 6.09
N VAL A 389 56.98 26.31 7.39
CA VAL A 389 55.76 25.72 7.94
C VAL A 389 54.51 26.51 7.54
N VAL A 390 54.58 27.85 7.55
CA VAL A 390 53.49 28.72 7.08
C VAL A 390 53.18 28.47 5.61
N ILE A 391 54.19 28.40 4.75
CA ILE A 391 54.01 28.13 3.31
C ILE A 391 53.36 26.76 3.09
N GLY A 392 53.84 25.72 3.77
CA GLY A 392 53.26 24.38 3.70
C GLY A 392 51.81 24.33 4.18
N ALA A 393 51.52 24.93 5.34
CA ALA A 393 50.18 24.99 5.90
C ALA A 393 49.20 25.81 5.04
N LEU A 394 49.65 26.94 4.48
CA LEU A 394 48.87 27.73 3.53
C LEU A 394 48.58 26.97 2.25
N GLY A 395 49.55 26.23 1.71
CA GLY A 395 49.35 25.39 0.54
C GLY A 395 48.26 24.35 0.78
N ILE A 396 48.39 23.56 1.83
CA ILE A 396 47.41 22.52 2.18
C ILE A 396 46.03 23.17 2.43
N SER A 397 45.96 24.23 3.24
CA SER A 397 44.70 24.89 3.58
C SER A 397 44.00 25.47 2.34
N THR A 398 44.73 26.16 1.47
CA THR A 398 44.17 26.79 0.27
C THR A 398 43.63 25.75 -0.71
N HIS A 399 44.36 24.66 -0.91
CA HIS A 399 43.88 23.57 -1.77
C HIS A 399 42.68 22.85 -1.15
N THR A 400 42.64 22.65 0.18
CA THR A 400 41.46 22.09 0.86
C THR A 400 40.25 23.03 0.71
N GLU A 401 40.42 24.34 0.87
CA GLU A 401 39.33 25.31 0.67
C GLU A 401 38.79 25.24 -0.77
N MET A 402 39.68 25.29 -1.76
CA MET A 402 39.32 25.43 -3.16
C MET A 402 38.78 24.13 -3.78
N LEU A 403 39.42 22.98 -3.50
CA LEU A 403 39.09 21.70 -4.13
C LEU A 403 38.01 20.93 -3.39
N VAL A 404 37.82 21.17 -2.09
CA VAL A 404 36.89 20.40 -1.25
C VAL A 404 35.77 21.30 -0.73
N CYS A 405 36.09 22.36 0.02
CA CYS A 405 35.07 23.11 0.74
C CYS A 405 34.20 24.01 -0.11
N ARG A 406 34.75 24.77 -1.07
CA ARG A 406 33.94 25.59 -1.98
C ARG A 406 32.94 24.75 -2.79
N PRO A 407 33.30 23.57 -3.33
CA PRO A 407 32.32 22.66 -3.92
C PRO A 407 31.23 22.15 -2.96
N LEU A 408 31.56 21.89 -1.69
CA LEU A 408 30.62 21.42 -0.66
C LEU A 408 29.74 22.53 -0.07
N GLU A 409 30.19 23.79 -0.15
CA GLU A 409 29.46 24.98 0.30
C GLU A 409 28.66 25.67 -0.82
N ASP A 410 28.88 25.31 -2.09
CA ASP A 410 28.12 25.84 -3.22
C ASP A 410 26.62 25.58 -3.02
N PRO A 411 25.77 26.63 -2.92
CA PRO A 411 24.33 26.47 -2.73
C PRO A 411 23.64 25.73 -3.88
N ASN A 412 24.31 25.57 -5.03
CA ASN A 412 23.79 24.83 -6.17
C ASN A 412 24.49 23.48 -6.39
N TYR A 413 25.51 23.13 -5.61
CA TYR A 413 26.27 21.88 -5.72
C TYR A 413 26.76 21.54 -7.15
N ARG A 414 26.98 22.53 -8.02
CA ARG A 414 27.20 22.29 -9.47
C ARG A 414 28.46 21.46 -9.72
N THR A 415 29.52 21.76 -8.98
CA THR A 415 30.79 21.06 -9.10
C THR A 415 30.65 19.61 -8.62
N LEU A 416 29.92 19.39 -7.52
CA LEU A 416 29.69 18.05 -6.97
C LEU A 416 28.79 17.22 -7.89
N GLU A 417 27.74 17.83 -8.46
CA GLU A 417 26.87 17.23 -9.47
C GLU A 417 27.70 16.77 -10.69
N THR A 418 28.56 17.65 -11.22
CA THR A 418 29.41 17.33 -12.37
C THR A 418 30.40 16.19 -12.09
N ILE A 419 30.91 16.09 -10.86
CA ILE A 419 31.79 15.00 -10.42
C ILE A 419 30.99 13.70 -10.34
N LEU A 420 29.80 13.73 -9.74
CA LEU A 420 28.93 12.56 -9.58
C LEU A 420 28.45 12.02 -10.94
N GLU A 421 28.22 12.88 -11.92
CA GLU A 421 27.89 12.52 -13.31
C GLU A 421 29.06 11.97 -14.14
N SER A 422 30.30 12.07 -13.63
CA SER A 422 31.47 11.59 -14.36
C SER A 422 31.45 10.05 -14.51
N LYS A 423 32.21 9.54 -15.49
CA LYS A 423 32.32 8.08 -15.74
C LYS A 423 32.82 7.27 -14.56
N LEU A 424 33.53 7.91 -13.63
CA LEU A 424 34.07 7.27 -12.43
C LEU A 424 32.99 6.97 -11.39
N PHE A 425 31.88 7.73 -11.40
CA PHE A 425 30.76 7.59 -10.48
C PHE A 425 29.52 7.07 -11.24
N LEU A 426 28.56 7.93 -11.60
CA LEU A 426 27.30 7.51 -12.22
C LEU A 426 27.43 7.22 -13.73
N GLY A 427 28.33 7.92 -14.44
CA GLY A 427 28.46 7.85 -15.90
C GLY A 427 27.22 8.30 -16.69
N GLN A 428 26.23 8.88 -16.02
CA GLN A 428 24.97 9.38 -16.59
C GLN A 428 24.56 10.66 -15.86
N PRO A 429 23.80 11.56 -16.54
CA PRO A 429 23.26 12.75 -15.89
C PRO A 429 22.27 12.37 -14.79
N LEU A 430 22.23 13.13 -13.70
CA LEU A 430 21.20 12.94 -12.67
C LEU A 430 19.81 13.24 -13.25
N SER A 431 18.80 12.53 -12.76
CA SER A 431 17.40 12.76 -13.14
C SER A 431 16.86 14.11 -12.65
N MET A 432 17.47 14.67 -11.60
CA MET A 432 17.21 16.01 -11.09
C MET A 432 18.47 16.70 -10.54
N PRO A 433 18.50 18.04 -10.45
CA PRO A 433 19.64 18.78 -9.91
C PRO A 433 19.92 18.40 -8.45
N LEU A 434 21.21 18.29 -8.09
CA LEU A 434 21.64 17.83 -6.76
C LEU A 434 21.16 18.76 -5.63
N LYS A 435 21.04 20.06 -5.92
CA LYS A 435 20.45 21.05 -5.02
C LYS A 435 19.02 20.71 -4.61
N GLU A 436 18.17 20.42 -5.60
CA GLU A 436 16.76 20.14 -5.35
C GLU A 436 16.60 18.84 -4.55
N LEU A 437 17.42 17.83 -4.88
CA LEU A 437 17.49 16.58 -4.13
C LEU A 437 17.82 16.86 -2.67
N LEU A 438 18.98 17.47 -2.40
CA LEU A 438 19.45 17.69 -1.03
C LEU A 438 18.51 18.59 -0.21
N GLN A 439 17.87 19.60 -0.83
CA GLN A 439 16.90 20.45 -0.15
C GLN A 439 15.64 19.69 0.28
N LYS A 440 15.11 18.80 -0.57
CA LYS A 440 13.99 17.91 -0.21
C LYS A 440 14.40 16.91 0.87
N CYS A 441 15.64 16.42 0.82
CA CYS A 441 16.19 15.50 1.81
C CYS A 441 16.42 16.13 3.18
N GLU A 442 16.83 17.40 3.21
CA GLU A 442 16.91 18.20 4.43
C GLU A 442 15.52 18.30 5.11
N GLN A 443 14.47 18.50 4.32
CA GLN A 443 13.08 18.56 4.80
C GLN A 443 12.48 17.19 5.13
N ASN A 444 13.27 16.11 5.04
CA ASN A 444 12.84 14.73 5.32
C ASN A 444 11.68 14.26 4.42
N GLU A 445 11.61 14.77 3.19
CA GLU A 445 10.66 14.30 2.18
C GLU A 445 11.02 12.88 1.71
N ALA A 446 10.05 12.22 1.07
CA ALA A 446 10.29 10.93 0.44
C ALA A 446 11.23 11.05 -0.77
N VAL A 447 12.10 10.05 -0.95
CA VAL A 447 13.03 9.95 -2.07
C VAL A 447 12.32 9.67 -3.36
N TYR A 448 11.24 8.89 -3.38
CA TYR A 448 10.63 8.55 -4.67
C TYR A 448 10.15 9.78 -5.49
N PRO A 449 9.46 10.78 -4.89
CA PRO A 449 9.18 12.06 -5.55
C PRO A 449 10.42 12.90 -5.87
N ALA A 450 11.51 12.75 -5.11
CA ALA A 450 12.75 13.51 -5.29
C ALA A 450 13.73 12.83 -6.28
N PHE A 451 13.68 11.52 -6.44
CA PHE A 451 14.58 10.74 -7.28
C PHE A 451 13.84 9.49 -7.75
N PRO A 452 13.33 9.48 -8.99
CA PRO A 452 12.80 8.27 -9.60
C PRO A 452 13.95 7.26 -9.68
N LEU A 453 13.89 6.22 -8.84
CA LEU A 453 14.88 5.15 -8.79
C LEU A 453 14.76 4.29 -10.06
N GLY A 454 15.30 4.76 -11.18
CA GLY A 454 15.39 4.03 -12.44
C GLY A 454 14.89 4.80 -13.67
N LYS A 455 15.49 4.48 -14.84
CA LYS A 455 15.08 4.96 -16.17
C LYS A 455 13.92 4.16 -16.77
N THR A 456 13.56 3.04 -16.17
CA THR A 456 12.60 2.08 -16.71
C THR A 456 11.28 2.24 -15.97
N THR A 457 10.33 2.89 -16.64
CA THR A 457 8.91 3.07 -16.29
C THR A 457 8.63 3.76 -14.95
N ASN A 458 7.83 4.83 -14.99
CA ASN A 458 7.28 5.42 -13.76
C ASN A 458 6.58 4.29 -12.99
N LEU A 459 6.98 4.00 -11.75
CA LEU A 459 6.28 3.03 -10.90
C LEU A 459 4.79 3.36 -10.78
N GLU A 460 4.45 4.64 -10.94
CA GLU A 460 3.09 5.11 -11.11
C GLU A 460 2.37 4.38 -12.27
N GLN A 461 2.99 4.32 -13.46
CA GLN A 461 2.47 3.61 -14.63
C GLN A 461 2.39 2.09 -14.42
N LEU A 462 3.27 1.53 -13.59
CA LEU A 462 3.23 0.11 -13.25
C LEU A 462 2.01 -0.24 -12.36
N ALA A 463 1.61 0.69 -11.47
CA ALA A 463 0.45 0.57 -10.59
C ALA A 463 -0.89 0.97 -11.24
N ASP A 464 -0.87 1.59 -12.42
CA ASP A 464 -2.04 1.89 -13.25
C ASP A 464 -2.66 0.62 -13.86
N TYR A 465 -3.47 -0.10 -13.08
CA TYR A 465 -4.09 -1.35 -13.53
C TYR A 465 -5.02 -1.18 -14.75
N TRP A 466 -5.59 0.01 -14.96
CA TRP A 466 -6.39 0.31 -16.15
C TRP A 466 -5.57 0.33 -17.44
N MET A 467 -4.26 0.52 -17.35
CA MET A 467 -3.36 0.43 -18.49
C MET A 467 -2.99 -1.02 -18.83
N TRP A 468 -3.48 -2.02 -18.08
CA TRP A 468 -3.23 -3.43 -18.38
C TRP A 468 -4.22 -3.90 -19.46
N PRO A 469 -3.80 -3.99 -20.74
CA PRO A 469 -4.73 -4.13 -21.86
C PRO A 469 -5.52 -5.45 -21.81
N GLY A 470 -4.90 -6.52 -21.31
CA GLY A 470 -5.58 -7.80 -21.14
C GLY A 470 -6.62 -7.79 -20.01
N LEU A 471 -6.36 -7.10 -18.90
CA LEU A 471 -7.27 -7.05 -17.76
C LEU A 471 -8.54 -6.23 -18.08
N SER A 472 -8.39 -5.06 -18.73
CA SER A 472 -9.55 -4.28 -19.17
C SER A 472 -10.45 -5.07 -20.12
N LYS A 473 -9.84 -5.82 -21.05
CA LYS A 473 -10.56 -6.72 -21.95
C LYS A 473 -11.25 -7.85 -21.18
N ALA A 474 -10.57 -8.45 -20.20
CA ALA A 474 -11.12 -9.54 -19.40
C ALA A 474 -12.38 -9.12 -18.61
N PHE A 475 -12.38 -7.93 -18.00
CA PHE A 475 -13.57 -7.40 -17.35
C PHE A 475 -14.72 -7.15 -18.32
N SER A 476 -14.43 -6.67 -19.54
CA SER A 476 -15.47 -6.44 -20.56
C SER A 476 -16.13 -7.73 -21.07
N LEU A 477 -15.44 -8.87 -20.94
CA LEU A 477 -15.97 -10.20 -21.31
C LEU A 477 -16.83 -10.81 -20.21
N LEU A 478 -16.74 -10.32 -18.97
CA LEU A 478 -17.63 -10.74 -17.90
C LEU A 478 -19.02 -10.15 -18.15
N LYS A 479 -19.86 -10.93 -18.83
CA LYS A 479 -21.26 -10.60 -19.10
C LYS A 479 -22.14 -11.77 -18.70
N VAL A 480 -23.24 -11.44 -18.04
CA VAL A 480 -24.29 -12.38 -17.70
C VAL A 480 -25.45 -12.14 -18.65
N ASP A 481 -25.90 -13.20 -19.30
CA ASP A 481 -27.03 -13.23 -20.24
C ASP A 481 -28.08 -14.19 -19.69
N LEU A 482 -29.29 -13.70 -19.47
CA LEU A 482 -30.43 -14.44 -18.93
C LEU A 482 -31.46 -14.81 -20.00
N LYS A 483 -31.27 -14.46 -21.29
CA LYS A 483 -32.26 -14.75 -22.36
C LYS A 483 -32.55 -16.23 -22.58
N GLY A 484 -31.62 -17.10 -22.19
CA GLY A 484 -31.80 -18.55 -22.23
C GLY A 484 -32.49 -19.15 -21.00
N PHE A 485 -32.74 -18.36 -19.96
CA PHE A 485 -33.23 -18.84 -18.68
C PHE A 485 -34.76 -18.93 -18.66
N LYS A 486 -35.30 -20.13 -18.48
CA LYS A 486 -36.74 -20.41 -18.54
C LYS A 486 -37.27 -20.89 -17.20
N ILE A 487 -38.05 -20.04 -16.54
CA ILE A 487 -38.81 -20.39 -15.33
C ILE A 487 -40.13 -21.05 -15.73
N LEU A 488 -40.82 -20.46 -16.71
CA LEU A 488 -41.99 -21.07 -17.32
C LEU A 488 -41.52 -22.06 -18.40
N THR A 489 -41.31 -23.31 -18.01
CA THR A 489 -40.99 -24.37 -18.97
C THR A 489 -42.19 -24.68 -19.86
N ARG A 490 -41.97 -25.13 -21.10
CA ARG A 490 -43.06 -25.56 -22.00
C ARG A 490 -43.95 -26.65 -21.37
N SER A 491 -43.36 -27.51 -20.55
CA SER A 491 -44.08 -28.53 -19.79
C SER A 491 -45.05 -27.91 -18.77
N LEU A 492 -44.58 -26.95 -17.97
CA LEU A 492 -45.40 -26.26 -16.99
C LEU A 492 -46.53 -25.46 -17.66
N GLU A 493 -46.20 -24.73 -18.73
CA GLU A 493 -47.17 -23.97 -19.50
C GLU A 493 -48.26 -24.87 -20.08
N GLY A 494 -47.89 -25.95 -20.78
CA GLY A 494 -48.85 -26.89 -21.35
C GLY A 494 -49.74 -27.58 -20.31
N LYS A 495 -49.20 -27.89 -19.13
CA LYS A 495 -49.99 -28.44 -18.00
C LYS A 495 -51.01 -27.44 -17.47
N LEU A 496 -50.63 -26.17 -17.31
CA LEU A 496 -51.55 -25.10 -16.89
C LEU A 496 -52.63 -24.84 -17.94
N GLU A 497 -52.30 -24.86 -19.22
CA GLU A 497 -53.27 -24.72 -20.31
C GLU A 497 -54.28 -25.89 -20.34
N SER A 498 -53.80 -27.12 -20.17
CA SER A 498 -54.65 -28.32 -20.06
C SER A 498 -55.62 -28.22 -18.88
N LEU A 499 -55.12 -27.75 -17.72
CA LEU A 499 -55.93 -27.51 -16.53
C LEU A 499 -57.02 -26.45 -16.78
N LEU A 500 -56.67 -25.33 -17.42
CA LEU A 500 -57.63 -24.28 -17.76
C LEU A 500 -58.73 -24.77 -18.70
N TYR A 501 -58.39 -25.63 -19.67
CA TYR A 501 -59.37 -26.27 -20.54
C TYR A 501 -60.32 -27.19 -19.76
N ALA A 502 -59.80 -27.98 -18.83
CA ALA A 502 -60.57 -28.89 -18.00
C ALA A 502 -61.55 -28.18 -17.04
N CYS A 503 -61.30 -26.90 -16.71
CA CYS A 503 -62.11 -26.15 -15.74
C CYS A 503 -63.39 -25.53 -16.29
N ARG A 504 -63.72 -25.72 -17.58
CA ARG A 504 -64.94 -25.16 -18.20
C ARG A 504 -65.96 -26.21 -18.68
N PRO A 505 -66.29 -27.29 -17.97
CA PRO A 505 -67.38 -28.18 -18.39
C PRO A 505 -68.74 -27.46 -18.38
N ASN A 506 -69.66 -27.85 -19.25
CA ASN A 506 -71.02 -27.31 -19.24
C ASN A 506 -71.87 -28.00 -18.18
N LEU A 507 -71.60 -27.73 -16.89
CA LEU A 507 -72.26 -28.43 -15.78
C LEU A 507 -73.75 -28.09 -15.69
N THR A 508 -74.15 -26.90 -16.10
CA THR A 508 -75.56 -26.51 -16.17
C THR A 508 -76.36 -27.42 -17.10
N GLU A 509 -75.84 -27.75 -18.28
CA GLU A 509 -76.49 -28.69 -19.20
C GLU A 509 -76.63 -30.09 -18.60
N HIS A 510 -75.58 -30.59 -17.93
CA HIS A 510 -75.62 -31.88 -17.24
C HIS A 510 -76.66 -31.91 -16.11
N LYS A 511 -76.75 -30.84 -15.31
CA LYS A 511 -77.76 -30.73 -14.25
C LYS A 511 -79.19 -30.74 -14.80
N ILE A 512 -79.47 -30.00 -15.87
CA ILE A 512 -80.80 -29.96 -16.49
C ILE A 512 -81.19 -31.35 -16.99
N MET A 513 -80.26 -32.05 -17.62
CA MET A 513 -80.48 -33.39 -18.14
C MET A 513 -80.72 -34.43 -17.04
N ILE A 514 -79.97 -34.34 -15.94
CA ILE A 514 -80.09 -35.26 -14.80
C ILE A 514 -81.34 -34.96 -13.98
N ARG A 515 -81.79 -33.71 -13.87
CA ARG A 515 -83.03 -33.32 -13.17
C ARG A 515 -84.33 -33.82 -13.82
N GLY A 516 -84.27 -34.32 -15.05
CA GLY A 516 -85.44 -34.86 -15.75
C GLY A 516 -86.05 -36.07 -15.04
N PRO A 517 -87.29 -36.46 -15.41
CA PRO A 517 -87.92 -37.64 -14.84
C PRO A 517 -87.13 -38.90 -15.21
N ILE A 518 -87.06 -39.86 -14.28
CA ILE A 518 -86.35 -41.14 -14.48
C ILE A 518 -87.06 -42.01 -15.52
N LEU A 519 -88.40 -41.99 -15.51
CA LEU A 519 -89.25 -42.66 -16.49
C LEU A 519 -90.21 -41.66 -17.15
N ASN A 520 -90.61 -41.92 -18.38
CA ASN A 520 -91.56 -41.07 -19.12
C ASN A 520 -92.98 -41.06 -18.51
N GLN A 521 -93.32 -42.07 -17.71
CA GLN A 521 -94.61 -42.21 -17.04
C GLN A 521 -94.39 -42.49 -15.55
N ASP A 522 -95.21 -41.91 -14.68
CA ASP A 522 -95.13 -42.18 -13.25
C ASP A 522 -95.51 -43.63 -12.94
N MET A 523 -94.49 -44.38 -12.55
CA MET A 523 -94.57 -45.79 -12.20
C MET A 523 -95.49 -46.04 -11.01
N THR A 524 -95.65 -45.07 -10.09
CA THR A 524 -96.54 -45.18 -8.92
C THR A 524 -98.00 -45.10 -9.34
N THR A 525 -98.34 -44.09 -10.15
CA THR A 525 -99.68 -43.93 -10.73
C THR A 525 -100.06 -45.15 -11.59
N MET A 526 -99.13 -45.63 -12.42
CA MET A 526 -99.34 -46.82 -13.25
C MET A 526 -99.52 -48.11 -12.41
N THR A 527 -98.75 -48.28 -11.32
CA THR A 527 -98.88 -49.40 -10.38
C THR A 527 -100.28 -49.43 -9.73
N ASN A 528 -100.80 -48.26 -9.33
CA ASN A 528 -102.13 -48.11 -8.73
C ASN A 528 -103.23 -48.36 -9.75
N GLN A 529 -103.07 -47.91 -11.00
CA GLN A 529 -103.99 -48.19 -12.09
C GLN A 529 -104.07 -49.69 -12.40
N ILE A 530 -102.92 -50.36 -12.52
CA ILE A 530 -102.83 -51.80 -12.74
C ILE A 530 -103.47 -52.58 -11.58
N HIS A 531 -103.26 -52.16 -10.34
CA HIS A 531 -103.88 -52.77 -9.15
C HIS A 531 -105.41 -52.64 -9.18
N ASN A 532 -105.90 -51.42 -9.39
CA ASN A 532 -107.34 -51.12 -9.39
C ASN A 532 -108.07 -51.81 -10.54
N VAL A 533 -107.44 -51.90 -11.72
CA VAL A 533 -107.97 -52.68 -12.85
C VAL A 533 -107.98 -54.16 -12.45
N GLY A 534 -106.87 -54.69 -11.92
CA GLY A 534 -106.77 -56.08 -11.48
C GLY A 534 -107.84 -56.52 -10.48
N ASP A 535 -108.22 -55.66 -9.53
CA ASP A 535 -109.27 -55.93 -8.53
C ASP A 535 -110.69 -55.94 -9.12
N GLN A 536 -110.91 -55.29 -10.26
CA GLN A 536 -112.21 -55.16 -10.92
C GLN A 536 -112.45 -56.20 -12.03
N LEU A 537 -111.45 -57.03 -12.35
CA LEU A 537 -111.57 -58.06 -13.38
C LEU A 537 -112.44 -59.23 -12.93
N ALA A 538 -113.35 -59.67 -13.81
CA ALA A 538 -114.18 -60.83 -13.56
C ALA A 538 -113.39 -62.15 -13.68
N ASP A 539 -112.38 -62.23 -14.57
CA ASP A 539 -111.47 -63.38 -14.63
C ASP A 539 -110.43 -63.36 -13.49
N ARG A 540 -110.58 -64.33 -12.57
CA ARG A 540 -109.73 -64.48 -11.39
C ARG A 540 -108.27 -64.82 -11.72
N ARG A 541 -107.98 -65.41 -12.89
CA ARG A 541 -106.60 -65.67 -13.35
C ARG A 541 -105.93 -64.38 -13.80
N SER A 542 -106.59 -63.60 -14.66
CA SER A 542 -106.11 -62.28 -15.09
C SER A 542 -105.97 -61.32 -13.91
N SER A 543 -106.96 -61.25 -13.01
CA SER A 543 -106.91 -60.46 -11.76
C SER A 543 -105.63 -60.71 -10.96
N LYS A 544 -105.30 -61.98 -10.67
CA LYS A 544 -104.07 -62.34 -9.94
C LYS A 544 -102.79 -61.95 -10.71
N ALA A 545 -102.79 -62.03 -12.04
CA ALA A 545 -101.65 -61.66 -12.86
C ALA A 545 -101.41 -60.14 -12.87
N PHE A 546 -102.46 -59.32 -12.99
CA PHE A 546 -102.38 -57.87 -12.88
C PHE A 546 -101.92 -57.41 -11.49
N VAL A 547 -102.46 -58.01 -10.41
CA VAL A 547 -101.99 -57.75 -9.04
C VAL A 547 -100.53 -58.19 -8.86
N GLY A 548 -100.11 -59.30 -9.47
CA GLY A 548 -98.72 -59.77 -9.49
C GLY A 548 -97.77 -58.78 -10.17
N ILE A 549 -98.15 -58.23 -11.33
CA ILE A 549 -97.39 -57.17 -12.01
C ILE A 549 -97.33 -55.90 -11.15
N SER A 550 -98.44 -55.49 -10.54
CA SER A 550 -98.46 -54.32 -9.65
C SER A 550 -97.50 -54.50 -8.46
N ALA A 551 -97.47 -55.68 -7.84
CA ALA A 551 -96.51 -55.99 -6.77
C ALA A 551 -95.05 -56.01 -7.26
N ALA A 552 -94.78 -56.57 -8.45
CA ALA A 552 -93.45 -56.55 -9.06
C ALA A 552 -92.98 -55.12 -9.40
N MET A 553 -93.88 -54.30 -9.92
CA MET A 553 -93.65 -52.89 -10.23
C MET A 553 -93.38 -52.08 -8.96
N HIS A 554 -94.18 -52.27 -7.90
CA HIS A 554 -93.93 -51.66 -6.58
C HIS A 554 -92.56 -52.09 -6.00
N SER A 555 -92.18 -53.37 -6.14
CA SER A 555 -90.86 -53.85 -5.74
C SER A 555 -89.73 -53.14 -6.50
N LEU A 556 -89.89 -52.89 -7.81
CA LEU A 556 -88.91 -52.13 -8.58
C LEU A 556 -88.83 -50.66 -8.16
N ILE A 557 -89.97 -50.04 -7.80
CA ILE A 557 -90.00 -48.66 -7.26
C ILE A 557 -89.09 -48.59 -6.02
N VAL A 558 -89.29 -49.51 -5.07
CA VAL A 558 -88.55 -49.51 -3.80
C VAL A 558 -87.08 -49.91 -3.98
N LYS A 559 -86.79 -50.93 -4.80
CA LYS A 559 -85.43 -51.49 -4.91
C LYS A 559 -84.53 -50.77 -5.91
N LYS A 560 -85.08 -50.09 -6.91
CA LYS A 560 -84.30 -49.50 -8.01
C LYS A 560 -84.62 -48.04 -8.27
N VAL A 561 -85.90 -47.64 -8.32
CA VAL A 561 -86.26 -46.24 -8.63
C VAL A 561 -85.90 -45.30 -7.48
N ARG A 562 -86.25 -45.61 -6.23
CA ARG A 562 -85.93 -44.77 -5.07
C ARG A 562 -84.42 -44.62 -4.84
N PRO A 563 -83.60 -45.70 -4.84
CA PRO A 563 -82.14 -45.54 -4.77
C PRO A 563 -81.56 -44.73 -5.94
N LEU A 564 -82.15 -44.83 -7.13
CA LEU A 564 -81.72 -44.03 -8.28
C LEU A 564 -82.08 -42.54 -8.12
N MET A 565 -83.22 -42.21 -7.48
CA MET A 565 -83.56 -40.83 -7.10
C MET A 565 -82.55 -40.26 -6.09
N GLU A 566 -82.14 -41.05 -5.08
CA GLU A 566 -81.12 -40.62 -4.11
C GLU A 566 -79.77 -40.34 -4.79
N ILE A 567 -79.37 -41.18 -5.75
CA ILE A 567 -78.15 -40.94 -6.54
C ILE A 567 -78.31 -39.73 -7.47
N GLN A 568 -79.49 -39.54 -8.06
CA GLN A 568 -79.80 -38.38 -8.90
C GLN A 568 -79.65 -37.07 -8.11
N ASP A 569 -80.20 -36.99 -6.91
CA ASP A 569 -80.06 -35.83 -6.01
C ASP A 569 -78.59 -35.59 -5.63
N ASN A 570 -77.87 -36.63 -5.21
CA ASN A 570 -76.44 -36.55 -4.88
C ASN A 570 -75.59 -36.09 -6.08
N LEU A 571 -75.89 -36.56 -7.30
CA LEU A 571 -75.22 -36.11 -8.52
C LEU A 571 -75.47 -34.62 -8.78
N ILE A 572 -76.70 -34.13 -8.57
CA ILE A 572 -77.04 -32.71 -8.73
C ILE A 572 -76.30 -31.86 -7.68
N ASP A 573 -76.20 -32.31 -6.43
CA ASP A 573 -75.50 -31.61 -5.37
C ASP A 573 -73.98 -31.55 -5.62
N GLN A 574 -73.39 -32.66 -6.07
CA GLN A 574 -71.98 -32.71 -6.45
C GLN A 574 -71.69 -31.84 -7.66
N LEU A 575 -72.55 -31.84 -8.69
CA LEU A 575 -72.43 -30.95 -9.84
C LEU A 575 -72.54 -29.48 -9.45
N THR A 576 -73.45 -29.15 -8.55
CA THR A 576 -73.65 -27.76 -8.07
C THR A 576 -72.44 -27.29 -7.27
N THR A 577 -71.93 -28.14 -6.37
CA THR A 577 -70.72 -27.85 -5.60
C THR A 577 -69.51 -27.67 -6.51
N LEU A 578 -69.34 -28.56 -7.50
CA LEU A 578 -68.24 -28.49 -8.44
C LEU A 578 -68.30 -27.22 -9.30
N GLU A 579 -69.49 -26.83 -9.77
CA GLU A 579 -69.69 -25.59 -10.54
C GLU A 579 -69.33 -24.33 -9.74
N MET A 580 -69.74 -24.26 -8.46
CA MET A 580 -69.41 -23.13 -7.58
C MET A 580 -67.90 -22.99 -7.34
N GLN A 581 -67.15 -24.10 -7.33
CA GLN A 581 -65.71 -24.07 -7.08
C GLN A 581 -64.88 -23.87 -8.37
N LEU A 582 -65.37 -24.31 -9.52
CA LEU A 582 -64.64 -24.25 -10.78
C LEU A 582 -64.41 -22.83 -11.31
N GLU A 583 -65.42 -21.95 -11.22
CA GLU A 583 -65.32 -20.57 -11.69
C GLU A 583 -64.25 -19.73 -10.94
N PRO A 584 -64.25 -19.65 -9.59
CA PRO A 584 -63.19 -18.94 -8.87
C PRO A 584 -61.82 -19.59 -9.06
N PHE A 585 -61.77 -20.93 -9.14
CA PHE A 585 -60.52 -21.64 -9.42
C PHE A 585 -59.95 -21.31 -10.80
N TYR A 586 -60.79 -21.31 -11.85
CA TYR A 586 -60.40 -20.95 -13.21
C TYR A 586 -59.78 -19.55 -13.25
N ARG A 587 -60.42 -18.57 -12.59
CA ARG A 587 -59.89 -17.20 -12.52
C ARG A 587 -58.50 -17.18 -11.87
N LYS A 588 -58.33 -17.89 -10.75
CA LYS A 588 -57.06 -17.96 -10.04
C LYS A 588 -55.97 -18.66 -10.88
N ALA A 589 -56.29 -19.80 -11.50
CA ALA A 589 -55.36 -20.54 -12.36
C ALA A 589 -54.94 -19.71 -13.58
N ASN A 590 -55.88 -18.99 -14.20
CA ASN A 590 -55.61 -18.14 -15.36
C ASN A 590 -54.74 -16.94 -14.97
N GLN A 591 -55.02 -16.30 -13.83
CA GLN A 591 -54.17 -15.25 -13.27
C GLN A 591 -52.75 -15.75 -13.02
N THR A 592 -52.59 -16.95 -12.44
CA THR A 592 -51.26 -17.54 -12.22
C THR A 592 -50.51 -17.77 -13.54
N LEU A 593 -51.17 -18.32 -14.57
CA LEU A 593 -50.53 -18.54 -15.88
C LEU A 593 -50.12 -17.21 -16.53
N VAL A 594 -51.01 -16.21 -16.53
CA VAL A 594 -50.72 -14.87 -17.08
C VAL A 594 -49.57 -14.21 -16.32
N HIS A 595 -49.53 -14.34 -14.99
CA HIS A 595 -48.46 -13.80 -14.16
C HIS A 595 -47.12 -14.48 -14.47
N LEU A 596 -47.07 -15.81 -14.58
CA LEU A 596 -45.86 -16.54 -14.96
C LEU A 596 -45.37 -16.18 -16.38
N ARG A 597 -46.30 -15.95 -17.32
CA ARG A 597 -45.95 -15.44 -18.66
C ARG A 597 -45.35 -14.04 -18.62
N ALA A 598 -45.93 -13.14 -17.83
CA ALA A 598 -45.40 -11.79 -17.64
C ALA A 598 -43.99 -11.83 -17.04
N ILE A 599 -43.75 -12.68 -16.04
CA ILE A 599 -42.43 -12.89 -15.45
C ILE A 599 -41.43 -13.41 -16.49
N GLN A 600 -41.83 -14.40 -17.30
CA GLN A 600 -40.95 -14.93 -18.34
C GLN A 600 -40.63 -13.88 -19.42
N SER A 601 -41.61 -13.07 -19.84
CA SER A 601 -41.37 -11.95 -20.76
C SER A 601 -40.42 -10.93 -20.16
N TYR A 602 -40.59 -10.58 -18.88
CA TYR A 602 -39.69 -9.66 -18.19
C TYR A 602 -38.27 -10.19 -18.13
N ILE A 603 -38.08 -11.49 -17.86
CA ILE A 603 -36.74 -12.12 -17.89
C ILE A 603 -36.13 -12.04 -19.29
N ASP A 604 -36.92 -12.34 -20.32
CA ASP A 604 -36.45 -12.33 -21.71
C ASP A 604 -36.08 -10.91 -22.19
N ASP A 605 -36.80 -9.88 -21.72
CA ASP A 605 -36.63 -8.48 -22.15
C ASP A 605 -35.67 -7.65 -21.25
N GLN A 606 -35.77 -7.80 -19.93
CA GLN A 606 -35.11 -6.98 -18.91
C GLN A 606 -34.13 -7.75 -18.02
N GLY A 607 -34.12 -9.09 -18.07
CA GLY A 607 -33.22 -9.91 -17.26
C GLY A 607 -31.75 -9.55 -17.45
N ASP A 608 -31.35 -9.31 -18.71
CA ASP A 608 -29.98 -8.90 -19.05
C ASP A 608 -29.59 -7.56 -18.41
N VAL A 609 -30.53 -6.62 -18.24
CA VAL A 609 -30.27 -5.30 -17.66
C VAL A 609 -29.93 -5.42 -16.18
N ILE A 610 -30.73 -6.19 -15.43
CA ILE A 610 -30.48 -6.50 -14.01
C ILE A 610 -29.13 -7.21 -13.87
N ALA A 611 -28.90 -8.22 -14.71
CA ALA A 611 -27.67 -9.00 -14.69
C ALA A 611 -26.44 -8.14 -14.98
N GLN A 612 -26.51 -7.22 -15.95
CA GLN A 612 -25.43 -6.28 -16.27
C GLN A 612 -25.17 -5.28 -15.14
N MET A 613 -26.22 -4.76 -14.48
CA MET A 613 -26.06 -3.83 -13.35
C MET A 613 -25.34 -4.50 -12.18
N LYS A 614 -25.72 -5.72 -11.81
CA LYS A 614 -25.02 -6.49 -10.77
C LYS A 614 -23.62 -6.90 -11.19
N THR A 615 -23.43 -7.25 -12.46
CA THR A 615 -22.10 -7.56 -13.00
C THR A 615 -21.17 -6.36 -12.91
N LYS A 616 -21.67 -5.15 -13.20
CA LYS A 616 -20.89 -3.91 -13.06
C LYS A 616 -20.46 -3.69 -11.61
N THR A 617 -21.38 -3.84 -10.65
CA THR A 617 -21.08 -3.72 -9.21
C THR A 617 -20.03 -4.73 -8.77
N TYR A 618 -20.13 -5.97 -9.28
CA TYR A 618 -19.15 -7.02 -9.01
C TYR A 618 -17.77 -6.70 -9.60
N VAL A 619 -17.71 -6.20 -10.85
CA VAL A 619 -16.45 -5.74 -11.47
C VAL A 619 -15.86 -4.56 -10.69
N GLU A 620 -16.67 -3.59 -10.27
CA GLU A 620 -16.23 -2.45 -9.45
C GLU A 620 -15.58 -2.90 -8.15
N ARG A 621 -16.16 -3.92 -7.49
CA ARG A 621 -15.55 -4.56 -6.31
C ARG A 621 -14.20 -5.21 -6.62
N LEU A 622 -14.08 -5.96 -7.72
CA LEU A 622 -12.80 -6.57 -8.13
C LEU A 622 -11.74 -5.49 -8.43
N THR A 623 -12.10 -4.44 -9.15
CA THR A 623 -11.21 -3.32 -9.44
C THR A 623 -10.88 -2.50 -8.20
N GLY A 624 -11.78 -2.47 -7.21
CA GLY A 624 -11.60 -1.78 -5.95
C GLY A 624 -10.42 -2.33 -5.13
N TYR A 625 -10.10 -3.63 -5.23
CA TYR A 625 -8.88 -4.16 -4.61
C TYR A 625 -7.61 -3.65 -5.28
N LEU A 626 -7.61 -3.52 -6.61
CA LEU A 626 -6.49 -2.96 -7.35
C LEU A 626 -6.33 -1.47 -7.07
N ASP A 627 -7.44 -0.74 -6.89
CA ASP A 627 -7.42 0.67 -6.51
C ASP A 627 -6.91 0.88 -5.07
N GLN A 628 -7.30 0.01 -4.13
CA GLN A 628 -6.75 0.01 -2.77
C GLN A 628 -5.26 -0.31 -2.77
N TRP A 629 -4.84 -1.33 -3.53
CA TRP A 629 -3.44 -1.67 -3.72
C TRP A 629 -2.64 -0.50 -4.26
N ARG A 630 -3.10 0.07 -5.37
CA ARG A 630 -2.53 1.27 -5.99
C ARG A 630 -2.38 2.39 -4.97
N THR A 631 -3.46 2.76 -4.30
CA THR A 631 -3.48 3.86 -3.32
C THR A 631 -2.50 3.61 -2.17
N HIS A 632 -2.43 2.37 -1.68
CA HIS A 632 -1.45 1.98 -0.66
C HIS A 632 -0.01 2.16 -1.16
N VAL A 633 0.31 1.64 -2.36
CA VAL A 633 1.63 1.78 -2.98
C VAL A 633 2.02 3.26 -3.13
N PHE A 634 1.12 4.12 -3.63
CA PHE A 634 1.40 5.55 -3.79
C PHE A 634 1.61 6.26 -2.45
N ASN A 635 0.80 5.96 -1.44
CA ASN A 635 0.92 6.58 -0.12
C ASN A 635 2.24 6.17 0.55
N GLU A 636 2.60 4.89 0.48
CA GLU A 636 3.87 4.39 1.00
C GLU A 636 5.08 5.00 0.26
N MET A 637 5.00 5.16 -1.07
CA MET A 637 6.04 5.80 -1.88
C MET A 637 6.18 7.31 -1.58
N ARG A 638 5.07 8.02 -1.34
CA ARG A 638 5.07 9.49 -1.12
C ARG A 638 5.33 9.89 0.33
N ALA A 639 4.92 9.09 1.32
CA ALA A 639 4.91 9.50 2.71
C ALA A 639 5.65 8.54 3.68
N GLY A 640 5.71 7.24 3.37
CA GLY A 640 6.04 6.22 4.38
C GLY A 640 7.48 5.68 4.31
N VAL A 641 7.96 5.32 3.13
CA VAL A 641 8.93 4.19 3.03
C VAL A 641 10.33 4.60 2.59
N THR A 642 10.50 5.79 2.02
CA THR A 642 11.75 6.18 1.34
C THR A 642 12.29 7.52 1.80
N LYS A 643 12.21 7.85 3.10
CA LYS A 643 12.63 9.17 3.59
C LYS A 643 14.08 9.49 3.22
N CYS A 644 14.32 10.68 2.68
CA CYS A 644 15.63 11.05 2.14
C CYS A 644 16.61 11.63 3.17
N ARG A 645 16.18 11.84 4.42
CA ARG A 645 17.05 12.47 5.44
C ARG A 645 18.43 11.82 5.63
N PRO A 646 18.59 10.48 5.58
CA PRO A 646 19.92 9.85 5.66
C PRO A 646 20.89 10.34 4.58
N LEU A 647 20.42 10.63 3.36
CA LEU A 647 21.27 11.13 2.28
C LEU A 647 21.79 12.54 2.57
N TRP A 648 20.92 13.40 3.13
CA TRP A 648 21.31 14.73 3.59
C TRP A 648 22.32 14.64 4.73
N ASP A 649 22.08 13.77 5.71
CA ASP A 649 22.95 13.62 6.87
C ASP A 649 24.34 13.13 6.46
N ILE A 650 24.47 12.23 5.47
CA ILE A 650 25.75 11.82 4.88
C ILE A 650 26.48 13.02 4.24
N ALA A 651 25.80 13.75 3.34
CA ALA A 651 26.41 14.87 2.62
C ALA A 651 26.82 16.01 3.58
N ASN A 652 25.96 16.34 4.54
CA ASN A 652 26.22 17.37 5.54
C ASN A 652 27.33 16.95 6.52
N SER A 653 27.42 15.67 6.89
CA SER A 653 28.50 15.17 7.75
C SER A 653 29.87 15.28 7.08
N ILE A 654 29.98 14.94 5.79
CA ILE A 654 31.21 15.10 5.01
C ILE A 654 31.61 16.58 4.93
N LYS A 655 30.64 17.48 4.68
CA LYS A 655 30.86 18.93 4.66
C LYS A 655 31.40 19.43 6.00
N LEU A 656 30.76 19.07 7.12
CA LEU A 656 31.17 19.51 8.45
C LEU A 656 32.55 18.97 8.85
N LEU A 657 32.86 17.72 8.48
CA LEU A 657 34.19 17.14 8.72
C LEU A 657 35.27 17.90 7.95
N MET A 658 35.12 18.05 6.63
CA MET A 658 36.14 18.66 5.79
C MET A 658 36.32 20.15 6.07
N CYS A 659 35.24 20.90 6.27
CA CYS A 659 35.30 22.36 6.30
C CYS A 659 35.43 22.94 7.70
N GLN A 660 34.89 22.27 8.72
CA GLN A 660 35.03 22.75 10.10
C GLN A 660 36.15 22.03 10.86
N HIS A 661 36.27 20.71 10.72
CA HIS A 661 37.21 19.92 11.53
C HIS A 661 38.58 19.74 10.89
N VAL A 662 38.71 19.94 9.57
CA VAL A 662 40.01 19.89 8.86
C VAL A 662 40.47 21.29 8.49
N LEU A 663 39.71 22.00 7.64
CA LEU A 663 40.11 23.32 7.15
C LEU A 663 40.23 24.38 8.26
N GLY A 664 39.31 24.39 9.23
CA GLY A 664 39.34 25.33 10.36
C GLY A 664 40.66 25.29 11.15
N PRO A 665 41.07 24.12 11.68
CA PRO A 665 42.36 23.95 12.34
C PRO A 665 43.57 24.24 11.45
N LEU A 666 43.56 23.84 10.17
CA LEU A 666 44.64 24.17 9.22
C LEU A 666 44.79 25.69 9.04
N ASN A 667 43.68 26.41 8.99
CA ASN A 667 43.69 27.87 8.98
C ASN A 667 44.23 28.47 10.28
N GLY A 668 43.87 27.89 11.42
CA GLY A 668 44.46 28.24 12.71
C GLY A 668 45.98 28.05 12.74
N CYS A 669 46.48 26.94 12.19
CA CYS A 669 47.91 26.62 12.18
C CYS A 669 48.75 27.73 11.52
N TRP A 670 48.46 28.11 10.28
CA TRP A 670 49.27 29.13 9.60
C TRP A 670 49.08 30.50 10.23
N PHE A 671 47.84 30.85 10.62
CA PHE A 671 47.52 32.16 11.19
C PHE A 671 48.26 32.41 12.51
N VAL A 672 48.18 31.46 13.44
CA VAL A 672 48.86 31.56 14.73
C VAL A 672 50.39 31.51 14.55
N THR A 673 50.90 30.73 13.59
CA THR A 673 52.35 30.70 13.30
C THR A 673 52.85 32.05 12.79
N VAL A 674 52.12 32.73 11.90
CA VAL A 674 52.44 34.10 11.45
C VAL A 674 52.42 35.08 12.63
N LEU A 675 51.44 34.99 13.54
CA LEU A 675 51.41 35.82 14.74
C LEU A 675 52.64 35.60 15.63
N CYS A 676 53.08 34.34 15.83
CA CYS A 676 54.31 34.02 16.56
C CYS A 676 55.55 34.65 15.89
N ILE A 677 55.67 34.55 14.56
CA ILE A 677 56.75 35.20 13.79
C ILE A 677 56.77 36.71 14.02
N LEU A 678 55.61 37.37 13.94
CA LEU A 678 55.51 38.82 14.16
C LEU A 678 55.88 39.22 15.60
N VAL A 679 55.44 38.45 16.60
CA VAL A 679 55.79 38.68 18.01
C VAL A 679 57.30 38.51 18.23
N MET A 680 57.92 37.50 17.61
CA MET A 680 59.37 37.29 17.64
C MET A 680 60.14 38.44 16.98
N MET A 681 59.68 38.91 15.83
CA MET A 681 60.23 40.07 15.14
C MET A 681 60.20 41.32 16.04
N LEU A 682 59.09 41.56 16.73
CA LEU A 682 58.95 42.67 17.69
C LEU A 682 59.81 42.49 18.94
N SER A 683 60.04 41.25 19.38
CA SER A 683 60.85 40.95 20.56
C SER A 683 62.34 41.20 20.35
N THR A 684 62.84 41.03 19.11
CA THR A 684 64.25 41.17 18.75
C THR A 684 64.86 42.55 19.03
N PRO A 685 64.27 43.69 18.59
CA PRO A 685 64.80 45.01 18.91
C PRO A 685 64.68 45.34 20.41
N VAL A 686 63.63 44.86 21.08
CA VAL A 686 63.45 45.04 22.54
C VAL A 686 64.54 44.26 23.31
N ALA A 687 64.81 43.02 22.93
CA ALA A 687 65.86 42.19 23.51
C ALA A 687 67.26 42.78 23.26
N HIS A 688 67.53 43.26 22.05
CA HIS A 688 68.81 43.85 21.68
C HIS A 688 69.08 45.19 22.41
N THR A 689 68.08 46.07 22.49
CA THR A 689 68.18 47.33 23.25
C THR A 689 68.33 47.07 24.75
N LEU A 690 67.61 46.10 25.31
CA LEU A 690 67.75 45.69 26.70
C LEU A 690 69.15 45.07 26.98
N ALA A 691 69.69 44.27 26.07
CA ALA A 691 71.05 43.72 26.16
C ALA A 691 72.13 44.83 26.13
N ALA A 692 71.89 45.92 25.38
CA ALA A 692 72.76 47.09 25.36
C ALA A 692 72.78 47.84 26.70
N VAL A 693 71.63 47.94 27.39
CA VAL A 693 71.56 48.55 28.73
C VAL A 693 72.37 47.73 29.74
N TYR A 694 72.20 46.40 29.76
CA TYR A 694 72.94 45.53 30.69
C TYR A 694 74.45 45.43 30.42
N ARG A 695 74.93 45.80 29.21
CA ARG A 695 76.37 45.94 28.93
C ARG A 695 77.04 47.02 29.80
N ARG A 696 76.31 48.09 30.13
CA ARG A 696 76.84 49.22 30.90
C ARG A 696 76.91 48.89 32.39
N ASP A 697 75.94 48.14 32.90
CA ASP A 697 75.91 47.68 34.29
C ASP A 697 76.97 46.61 34.56
N SER A 698 77.24 45.70 33.62
CA SER A 698 78.33 44.71 33.76
C SER A 698 79.71 45.37 33.77
N LYS A 699 79.92 46.37 32.90
CA LYS A 699 81.20 47.10 32.81
C LYS A 699 81.50 47.93 34.08
N LYS A 700 80.45 48.39 34.79
CA LYS A 700 80.58 49.03 36.10
C LYS A 700 81.00 48.07 37.22
N ILE A 701 80.75 46.77 37.07
CA ILE A 701 81.11 45.75 38.07
C ILE A 701 82.56 45.27 37.86
N ASP A 702 83.03 45.20 36.61
CA ASP A 702 84.40 44.78 36.25
C ASP A 702 85.48 45.85 36.52
N ASP A 703 85.12 47.12 36.76
CA ASP A 703 86.07 48.22 37.05
C ASP A 703 86.56 48.28 38.53
N PHE A 704 86.37 47.21 39.32
CA PHE A 704 87.10 47.04 40.58
C PHE A 704 88.43 46.31 40.32
N PRO A 705 89.61 46.92 40.59
CA PRO A 705 90.88 46.33 40.19
C PRO A 705 91.20 45.07 40.99
N SER A 706 91.37 43.96 40.28
CA SER A 706 91.95 42.72 40.79
C SER A 706 93.44 42.93 41.00
N GLY A 707 93.90 42.85 42.26
CA GLY A 707 95.32 42.97 42.62
C GLY A 707 96.16 41.84 42.02
N ILE A 708 97.14 42.21 41.19
CA ILE A 708 98.23 41.32 40.76
C ILE A 708 99.44 41.64 41.62
N ILE A 709 99.94 40.60 42.29
CA ILE A 709 101.18 40.57 43.07
C ILE A 709 102.35 40.41 42.08
N THR A 710 103.33 41.31 42.12
CA THR A 710 104.69 41.09 41.59
C THR A 710 105.76 41.59 42.58
N PRO A 711 106.97 40.98 42.61
CA PRO A 711 107.93 41.03 43.74
C PRO A 711 108.90 42.24 43.67
N PRO A 712 109.73 42.47 44.72
CA PRO A 712 110.23 43.79 45.06
C PRO A 712 111.58 44.11 44.39
N ASP A 713 111.74 45.36 43.96
CA ASP A 713 113.05 45.96 43.75
C ASP A 713 113.34 47.06 44.78
N THR A 714 114.44 46.83 45.45
CA THR A 714 115.07 47.55 46.56
C THR A 714 115.43 48.98 46.19
N GLN A 715 114.90 49.98 46.90
CA GLN A 715 115.62 51.24 47.12
C GLN A 715 115.46 51.76 48.56
N SER A 716 116.61 52.16 49.07
CA SER A 716 116.98 52.50 50.44
C SER A 716 116.28 53.73 51.01
N ILE A 717 115.75 53.60 52.23
CA ILE A 717 115.36 54.74 53.08
C ILE A 717 116.48 54.97 54.10
N ASN A 718 117.01 56.19 54.14
CA ASN A 718 117.84 56.65 55.25
C ASN A 718 117.09 57.71 56.07
N ARG A 719 117.13 57.43 57.38
CA ARG A 719 116.70 58.10 58.61
C ARG A 719 116.50 59.63 58.66
N ASP A 720 115.50 60.00 59.48
CA ASP A 720 115.43 61.07 60.51
C ASP A 720 114.02 61.72 60.48
N THR A 721 113.27 62.07 61.54
CA THR A 721 113.44 62.20 63.00
C THR A 721 112.04 62.25 63.68
N TRP A 722 112.01 62.03 64.99
CA TRP A 722 110.85 61.95 65.89
C TRP A 722 110.19 63.31 66.24
N ARG A 723 108.85 63.35 66.45
CA ARG A 723 108.17 63.55 67.77
C ARG A 723 106.64 63.83 67.65
N THR A 724 105.91 63.32 68.64
CA THR A 724 104.48 63.45 68.96
C THR A 724 104.12 64.79 69.63
N PRO A 725 102.82 65.14 69.80
CA PRO A 725 102.14 64.85 71.07
C PRO A 725 100.65 64.42 70.99
N VAL A 726 100.37 63.32 71.72
CA VAL A 726 99.31 62.93 72.70
C VAL A 726 97.89 63.58 72.73
N PRO A 727 96.82 62.80 73.09
CA PRO A 727 95.37 63.03 72.93
C PRO A 727 94.66 63.43 74.27
N PRO A 728 93.31 63.52 74.43
CA PRO A 728 92.36 62.39 74.67
C PRO A 728 90.88 62.74 74.30
N PRO A 729 89.78 62.13 74.83
CA PRO A 729 89.45 60.75 75.26
C PRO A 729 88.17 60.16 74.56
N PRO A 730 87.74 58.93 74.93
CA PRO A 730 86.79 58.06 74.21
C PRO A 730 85.46 57.76 74.97
N GLN A 731 84.76 56.70 74.53
CA GLN A 731 83.77 55.80 75.21
C GLN A 731 82.31 55.94 74.73
N GLY A 732 81.53 54.88 74.52
CA GLY A 732 81.70 53.43 74.75
C GLY A 732 80.89 52.63 73.70
N ASN A 733 81.29 51.40 73.33
CA ASN A 733 80.88 50.11 73.93
C ASN A 733 79.36 50.07 74.21
N TRP A 734 78.58 49.07 73.78
CA TRP A 734 78.66 47.61 74.03
C TRP A 734 77.88 46.88 72.90
N VAL A 735 78.37 45.81 72.25
CA VAL A 735 78.65 44.42 72.72
C VAL A 735 77.33 43.65 72.97
N THR A 736 76.92 42.88 71.95
CA THR A 736 76.76 41.39 71.87
C THR A 736 75.53 40.82 72.59
N ILE A 737 74.84 39.80 72.09
CA ILE A 737 75.32 38.47 71.68
C ILE A 737 74.56 37.97 70.46
#